data_AF-A0A950MTR0-F1
#
_entry.id   AF-A0A950MTR0-F1
#
_cell.length_a   1.000
_cell.length_b   1.000
_cell.length_c   1.000
_cell.angle_alpha   90.00
_cell.angle_beta   90.00
_cell.angle_gamma   90.00
#
_symmetry.space_group_name_H-M   'P 1'
#
loop_
_entity.id
_entity.type
_entity.pdbx_description
1 polymer ?
#
loop_
_entity_poly.entity_id
_entity_poly.type
_entity_poly.pdbx_seq_one_letter_code
_entity_poly.pdbx_strand_id
1 'polypeptide(L)'
;MGGRTLVIETGELAKQANGSALVRYGDQDVVLCAVTASDKPREGIDFFPLTCDFEEKMYAAGKIPGGYIKREGRPSEHAVLSSRQIDRPIRPLFPDGFRNDIQVVATVLSTDPLLDPDVLGVCAAGAALALSDIPFEKTVAAVRVGRDEAGNYVINPRLPDYEAGGMEIVVAGTGDAVMMVEGSGREISEEDFLGAVEFAHDHIKRIVAAIDELAKKAGKAKRAYPLLQVNSDLGQWVRKTFASDISSAMRVVEKGARSDAFDRINRDEAIARLGNSSPELRALLEDPKNPDFEKIVKAMQEEELRTMVVDEKLRPDGRKPDEIREIWSKVGYVPRVHGSAVFTRGQTQVFTAATLGSISDAQRVDVLLDSGNKRYMHYYNFPPYSVGETRPMRGPGRREIGHGHLAERALVPVLPKEEDFPYTLRLVSEILESNGSSSMASVCGSTLALMDAGVPIKQHVAGVAMGLILKDERYTILTDIQGLEDALGEMDFKVAGTQDGITAVQMDIKVAGVTTQIMREAMAQAKESRLFIIQKLKETIATPREELSKFAPRMMIIQINPDKIKDVIGPGGKIINKIIADTGVKIDIEDDGRVYITSVDGEAGDKAREIVESLTKDVVVGETYLGTVTRLMNFGAFVAILPGKEGLVHISQLAPTRIERVEDAVKIGDEIMVKVVEIDDKGRINLSRKAVLGGASGNGESDFIPRRPPPRDRGGAGGPTRMRRRRRPE
;
A
#
# COMPACT_ATOMS: atom_id res chain seq x y z
N MET A 1 3.14 -17.67 22.79
CA MET A 1 2.29 -16.75 22.03
C MET A 1 2.33 -17.15 20.57
N GLY A 2 1.18 -17.36 19.90
CA GLY A 2 1.18 -17.71 18.47
C GLY A 2 2.05 -18.93 18.12
N GLY A 3 2.04 -19.96 18.97
CA GLY A 3 2.89 -21.15 18.81
C GLY A 3 4.39 -20.97 19.09
N ARG A 4 4.84 -19.76 19.45
CA ARG A 4 6.26 -19.42 19.70
C ARG A 4 6.48 -18.88 21.11
N THR A 5 7.72 -19.00 21.60
CA THR A 5 8.11 -18.44 22.90
C THR A 5 8.43 -16.95 22.75
N LEU A 6 7.92 -16.12 23.66
CA LEU A 6 8.34 -14.72 23.81
C LEU A 6 9.17 -14.63 25.10
N VAL A 7 10.39 -14.11 25.00
CA VAL A 7 11.30 -13.90 26.13
C VAL A 7 11.62 -12.42 26.23
N ILE A 8 11.57 -11.86 27.44
CA ILE A 8 11.89 -10.46 27.72
C ILE A 8 12.99 -10.43 28.77
N GLU A 9 14.13 -9.85 28.43
CA GLU A 9 15.33 -9.83 29.24
C GLU A 9 15.77 -8.39 29.52
N THR A 10 16.44 -8.18 30.66
CA THR A 10 17.02 -6.88 31.03
C THR A 10 18.25 -7.06 31.91
N GLY A 11 19.03 -5.99 32.12
CA GLY A 11 20.21 -5.97 33.01
C GLY A 11 21.54 -6.31 32.35
N GLU A 12 21.55 -6.85 31.12
CA GLU A 12 22.77 -7.18 30.37
C GLU A 12 23.21 -6.07 29.41
N LEU A 13 22.30 -5.54 28.60
CA LEU A 13 22.59 -4.58 27.53
C LEU A 13 22.10 -3.17 27.87
N ALA A 14 22.68 -2.15 27.23
CA ALA A 14 22.25 -0.75 27.29
C ALA A 14 22.07 -0.16 28.72
N LYS A 15 22.89 -0.59 29.69
CA LYS A 15 22.75 -0.28 31.13
C LYS A 15 22.79 1.21 31.51
N GLN A 16 23.27 2.07 30.61
CA GLN A 16 23.30 3.52 30.82
C GLN A 16 21.94 4.20 30.55
N ALA A 17 21.01 3.52 29.86
CA ALA A 17 19.68 4.04 29.60
C ALA A 17 18.84 4.12 30.89
N ASN A 18 17.80 4.95 30.87
CA ASN A 18 16.80 4.97 31.95
C ASN A 18 16.14 3.60 32.08
N GLY A 19 15.81 2.94 30.97
CA GLY A 19 15.41 1.53 30.93
C GLY A 19 15.80 0.87 29.61
N SER A 20 15.92 -0.46 29.64
CA SER A 20 16.20 -1.25 28.43
C SER A 20 15.60 -2.65 28.52
N ALA A 21 15.14 -3.17 27.40
CA ALA A 21 14.61 -4.52 27.29
C ALA A 21 15.09 -5.18 25.99
N LEU A 22 15.52 -6.43 26.08
CA LEU A 22 15.80 -7.30 24.94
C LEU A 22 14.63 -8.27 24.80
N VAL A 23 13.91 -8.20 23.68
CA VAL A 23 12.79 -9.08 23.38
C VAL A 23 13.24 -10.10 22.34
N ARG A 24 13.01 -11.37 22.65
CA ARG A 24 13.21 -12.50 21.72
C ARG A 24 11.89 -13.16 21.42
N TYR A 25 11.64 -13.48 20.16
CA TYR A 25 10.43 -14.19 19.76
C TYR A 25 10.77 -15.33 18.81
N GLY A 26 10.36 -16.55 19.19
CA GLY A 26 10.84 -17.74 18.52
C GLY A 26 12.37 -17.86 18.59
N ASP A 27 12.97 -18.46 17.56
CA ASP A 27 14.40 -18.76 17.53
C ASP A 27 15.26 -17.67 16.85
N GLN A 28 14.64 -16.76 16.10
CA GLN A 28 15.35 -15.85 15.19
C GLN A 28 15.16 -14.36 15.50
N ASP A 29 14.00 -13.95 16.00
CA ASP A 29 13.68 -12.53 16.14
C ASP A 29 14.16 -11.96 17.46
N VAL A 30 14.95 -10.88 17.38
CA VAL A 30 15.56 -10.20 18.52
C VAL A 30 15.50 -8.70 18.32
N VAL A 31 14.81 -8.00 19.23
CA VAL A 31 14.71 -6.53 19.24
C VAL A 31 15.21 -6.01 20.58
N LEU A 32 16.18 -5.09 20.54
CA LEU A 32 16.65 -4.35 21.71
C LEU A 32 15.96 -2.99 21.73
N CYS A 33 15.29 -2.65 22.82
CA CYS A 33 14.82 -1.29 23.05
C CYS A 33 15.54 -0.64 24.24
N ALA A 34 15.95 0.62 24.06
CA ALA A 34 16.46 1.48 25.12
C ALA A 34 15.65 2.77 25.18
N VAL A 35 15.34 3.23 26.40
CA VAL A 35 14.62 4.47 26.64
C VAL A 35 15.43 5.42 27.50
N THR A 36 15.45 6.69 27.11
CA THR A 36 16.17 7.75 27.81
C THR A 36 15.28 8.97 28.01
N ALA A 37 15.47 9.62 29.15
CA ALA A 37 14.80 10.87 29.52
C ALA A 37 15.83 11.95 29.86
N SER A 38 15.59 13.18 29.42
CA SER A 38 16.39 14.32 29.90
C SER A 38 16.15 14.57 31.39
N ASP A 39 17.15 15.11 32.09
CA ASP A 39 16.98 15.47 33.51
C ASP A 39 16.05 16.67 33.71
N LYS A 40 16.02 17.61 32.76
CA LYS A 40 15.17 18.81 32.79
C LYS A 40 14.46 19.01 31.45
N PRO A 41 13.25 19.60 31.45
CA PRO A 41 12.59 20.02 30.22
C PRO A 41 13.37 21.16 29.55
N ARG A 42 13.25 21.27 28.21
CA ARG A 42 13.76 22.42 27.46
C ARG A 42 13.02 23.70 27.85
N GLU A 43 13.73 24.81 27.92
CA GLU A 43 13.12 26.11 28.22
C GLU A 43 12.15 26.51 27.10
N GLY A 44 10.94 26.94 27.48
CA GLY A 44 9.91 27.42 26.54
C GLY A 44 9.19 26.33 25.73
N ILE A 45 9.36 25.05 26.06
CA ILE A 45 8.68 23.97 25.35
C ILE A 45 7.18 23.90 25.69
N ASP A 46 6.34 23.92 24.67
CA ASP A 46 4.87 23.92 24.78
C ASP A 46 4.24 22.54 24.49
N PHE A 47 4.96 21.65 23.79
CA PHE A 47 4.56 20.29 23.48
C PHE A 47 5.29 19.22 24.31
N PHE A 48 4.80 17.98 24.29
CA PHE A 48 5.50 16.84 24.88
C PHE A 48 6.50 16.20 23.87
N PRO A 49 7.82 16.34 24.09
CA PRO A 49 8.86 15.86 23.16
C PRO A 49 9.17 14.37 23.31
N LEU A 50 8.22 13.53 22.92
CA LEU A 50 8.47 12.10 22.71
C LEU A 50 8.94 11.84 21.28
N THR A 51 10.08 11.17 21.15
CA THR A 51 10.62 10.66 19.88
C THR A 51 10.80 9.15 19.97
N CYS A 52 10.20 8.42 19.02
CA CYS A 52 10.35 6.98 18.90
C CYS A 52 11.07 6.65 17.59
N ASP A 53 12.12 5.82 17.64
CA ASP A 53 12.87 5.40 16.46
C ASP A 53 12.91 3.87 16.40
N PHE A 54 12.44 3.32 15.28
CA PHE A 54 12.56 1.91 14.95
C PHE A 54 13.69 1.74 13.94
N GLU A 55 14.79 1.14 14.38
CA GLU A 55 16.04 1.03 13.64
C GLU A 55 16.18 -0.37 13.03
N GLU A 56 15.98 -0.43 11.71
CA GLU A 56 16.27 -1.61 10.91
C GLU A 56 17.77 -1.69 10.60
N LYS A 57 18.40 -2.80 10.96
CA LYS A 57 19.82 -3.05 10.65
C LYS A 57 19.92 -4.23 9.70
N MET A 58 20.47 -4.05 8.50
CA MET A 58 20.45 -5.09 7.46
C MET A 58 21.20 -6.36 7.87
N TYR A 59 22.15 -6.25 8.79
CA TYR A 59 22.80 -7.41 9.40
C TYR A 59 21.82 -8.32 10.16
N ALA A 60 20.67 -7.80 10.62
CA ALA A 60 19.66 -8.58 11.32
C ALA A 60 19.04 -9.67 10.44
N ALA A 61 19.03 -9.45 9.12
CA ALA A 61 18.65 -10.43 8.11
C ALA A 61 19.87 -11.04 7.39
N GLY A 62 21.10 -10.81 7.88
CA GLY A 62 22.33 -11.27 7.24
C GLY A 62 22.67 -10.61 5.91
N LYS A 63 22.12 -9.41 5.63
CA LYS A 63 22.26 -8.70 4.35
C LYS A 63 23.24 -7.52 4.48
N ILE A 64 23.93 -7.20 3.39
CA ILE A 64 24.65 -5.93 3.22
C ILE A 64 23.69 -4.94 2.53
N PRO A 65 23.55 -3.68 3.01
CA PRO A 65 22.65 -2.70 2.40
C PRO A 65 22.88 -2.53 0.88
N GLY A 66 21.81 -2.43 0.10
CA GLY A 66 21.88 -2.36 -1.36
C GLY A 66 22.53 -1.07 -1.89
N GLY A 67 22.41 0.03 -1.15
CA GLY A 67 22.91 1.35 -1.52
C GLY A 67 24.42 1.43 -1.80
N TYR A 68 24.85 2.54 -2.43
CA TYR A 68 26.25 2.72 -2.85
C TYR A 68 27.25 2.69 -1.67
N ILE A 69 26.88 3.30 -0.54
CA ILE A 69 27.74 3.43 0.65
C ILE A 69 27.84 2.13 1.46
N LYS A 70 26.97 1.13 1.18
CA LYS A 70 26.89 -0.14 1.95
C LYS A 70 26.68 0.06 3.45
N ARG A 71 25.92 1.09 3.81
CA ARG A 71 25.51 1.45 5.17
C ARG A 71 24.06 1.91 5.16
N GLU A 72 23.32 1.62 6.23
CA GLU A 72 21.98 2.13 6.45
C GLU A 72 21.99 3.67 6.47
N GLY A 73 21.06 4.27 5.71
CA GLY A 73 20.96 5.71 5.52
C GLY A 73 19.72 6.29 6.19
N ARG A 74 18.89 6.99 5.40
CA ARG A 74 17.59 7.47 5.87
C ARG A 74 16.69 6.30 6.29
N PRO A 75 15.81 6.48 7.30
CA PRO A 75 14.81 5.48 7.65
C PRO A 75 13.96 5.07 6.44
N SER A 76 13.65 3.78 6.35
CA SER A 76 12.72 3.23 5.35
C SER A 76 11.27 3.65 5.67
N GLU A 77 10.35 3.43 4.72
CA GLU A 77 8.91 3.62 4.97
C GLU A 77 8.45 2.74 6.14
N HIS A 78 8.86 1.47 6.15
CA HIS A 78 8.56 0.51 7.23
C HIS A 78 9.09 1.00 8.58
N ALA A 79 10.35 1.43 8.66
CA ALA A 79 10.93 1.96 9.90
C ALA A 79 10.17 3.18 10.43
N VAL A 80 9.74 4.09 9.54
CA VAL A 80 8.91 5.25 9.93
C VAL A 80 7.54 4.83 10.44
N LEU A 81 6.89 3.87 9.79
CA LEU A 81 5.59 3.33 10.20
C LEU A 81 5.68 2.60 11.54
N SER A 82 6.67 1.74 11.71
CA SER A 82 6.98 1.03 12.96
C SER A 82 7.29 2.00 14.11
N SER A 83 8.03 3.09 13.82
CA SER A 83 8.26 4.17 14.79
C SER A 83 6.95 4.83 15.24
N ARG A 84 6.01 5.05 14.31
CA ARG A 84 4.68 5.60 14.64
C ARG A 84 3.83 4.59 15.41
N GLN A 85 3.94 3.30 15.08
CA GLN A 85 3.25 2.21 15.76
C GLN A 85 3.67 2.09 17.23
N ILE A 86 4.93 2.41 17.55
CA ILE A 86 5.41 2.55 18.94
C ILE A 86 4.85 3.82 19.59
N ASP A 87 4.97 4.97 18.92
CA ASP A 87 4.62 6.29 19.48
C ASP A 87 3.15 6.41 19.88
N ARG A 88 2.24 6.00 18.98
CA ARG A 88 0.78 6.14 19.11
C ARG A 88 0.22 5.60 20.43
N PRO A 89 0.47 4.33 20.83
CA PRO A 89 -0.11 3.77 22.06
C PRO A 89 0.57 4.23 23.35
N ILE A 90 1.83 4.68 23.33
CA ILE A 90 2.55 5.09 24.55
C ILE A 90 2.38 6.58 24.86
N ARG A 91 2.26 7.44 23.83
CA ARG A 91 2.14 8.89 23.99
C ARG A 91 1.03 9.33 24.96
N PRO A 92 -0.21 8.80 24.90
CA PRO A 92 -1.28 9.22 25.81
C PRO A 92 -1.11 8.72 27.25
N LEU A 93 -0.16 7.82 27.51
CA LEU A 93 0.04 7.22 28.83
C LEU A 93 1.09 7.95 29.68
N PHE A 94 1.74 8.97 29.13
CA PHE A 94 2.57 9.87 29.92
C PHE A 94 1.70 10.85 30.73
N PRO A 95 2.09 11.19 31.97
CA PRO A 95 1.34 12.14 32.79
C PRO A 95 1.15 13.49 32.09
N ASP A 96 -0.03 14.10 32.28
CA ASP A 96 -0.26 15.44 31.77
C ASP A 96 0.73 16.46 32.40
N GLY A 97 1.15 17.42 31.60
CA GLY A 97 2.17 18.39 31.99
C GLY A 97 3.62 17.85 31.99
N PHE A 98 3.86 16.59 31.63
CA PHE A 98 5.22 16.06 31.44
C PHE A 98 5.87 16.65 30.17
N ARG A 99 7.09 17.21 30.30
CA ARG A 99 7.75 18.01 29.24
C ARG A 99 9.23 17.67 29.03
N ASN A 100 9.75 16.64 29.70
CA ASN A 100 11.12 16.16 29.48
C ASN A 100 11.22 15.48 28.11
N ASP A 101 12.38 15.62 27.47
CA ASP A 101 12.71 14.92 26.23
C ASP A 101 12.79 13.42 26.51
N ILE A 102 11.96 12.65 25.82
CA ILE A 102 11.97 11.18 25.86
C ILE A 102 12.39 10.68 24.49
N GLN A 103 13.39 9.79 24.49
CA GLN A 103 13.76 9.04 23.30
C GLN A 103 13.59 7.55 23.55
N VAL A 104 12.87 6.89 22.65
CA VAL A 104 12.65 5.44 22.62
C VAL A 104 13.31 4.92 21.34
N VAL A 105 14.32 4.07 21.47
CA VAL A 105 15.02 3.49 20.30
C VAL A 105 14.87 1.98 20.33
N ALA A 106 14.13 1.42 19.39
CA ALA A 106 13.97 -0.01 19.17
C ALA A 106 14.84 -0.44 17.98
N THR A 107 15.88 -1.23 18.22
CA THR A 107 16.81 -1.72 17.19
C THR A 107 16.58 -3.20 16.94
N VAL A 108 16.35 -3.57 15.68
CA VAL A 108 16.26 -4.97 15.27
C VAL A 108 17.67 -5.55 15.17
N LEU A 109 17.98 -6.55 15.98
CA LEU A 109 19.31 -7.18 16.04
C LEU A 109 19.37 -8.47 15.23
N SER A 110 18.25 -9.18 15.11
CA SER A 110 18.09 -10.42 14.34
C SER A 110 16.62 -10.55 13.98
N THR A 111 16.29 -11.07 12.79
CA THR A 111 14.90 -11.29 12.38
C THR A 111 14.76 -12.41 11.35
N ASP A 112 13.68 -13.17 11.45
CA ASP A 112 13.16 -14.00 10.35
C ASP A 112 12.57 -13.05 9.29
N PRO A 113 13.08 -13.00 8.04
CA PRO A 113 12.56 -12.09 7.01
C PRO A 113 11.07 -12.29 6.66
N LEU A 114 10.46 -13.40 7.11
CA LEU A 114 9.03 -13.70 6.95
C LEU A 114 8.18 -13.31 8.16
N LEU A 115 8.76 -12.73 9.21
CA LEU A 115 8.03 -12.25 10.38
C LEU A 115 8.31 -10.76 10.60
N ASP A 116 7.25 -9.96 10.72
CA ASP A 116 7.41 -8.52 10.98
C ASP A 116 7.82 -8.25 12.44
N PRO A 117 8.98 -7.61 12.70
CA PRO A 117 9.42 -7.27 14.04
C PRO A 117 8.74 -6.02 14.63
N ASP A 118 7.86 -5.34 13.90
CA ASP A 118 7.20 -4.10 14.35
C ASP A 118 6.49 -4.24 15.71
N VAL A 119 5.65 -5.27 15.88
CA VAL A 119 4.92 -5.54 17.14
C VAL A 119 5.86 -5.92 18.28
N LEU A 120 7.03 -6.50 17.98
CA LEU A 120 8.08 -6.77 18.97
C LEU A 120 8.75 -5.46 19.40
N GLY A 121 8.90 -4.50 18.49
CA GLY A 121 9.34 -3.14 18.81
C GLY A 121 8.43 -2.47 19.84
N VAL A 122 7.10 -2.58 19.68
CA VAL A 122 6.14 -2.05 20.66
C VAL A 122 6.25 -2.77 22.00
N CYS A 123 6.35 -4.10 22.01
CA CYS A 123 6.54 -4.87 23.24
C CYS A 123 7.86 -4.52 23.95
N ALA A 124 8.95 -4.32 23.20
CA ALA A 124 10.26 -3.94 23.74
C ALA A 124 10.23 -2.52 24.32
N ALA A 125 9.56 -1.57 23.64
CA ALA A 125 9.37 -0.22 24.14
C ALA A 125 8.54 -0.20 25.43
N GLY A 126 7.41 -0.92 25.46
CA GLY A 126 6.59 -1.07 26.66
C GLY A 126 7.36 -1.66 27.84
N ALA A 127 8.14 -2.71 27.60
CA ALA A 127 9.01 -3.32 28.62
C ALA A 127 10.11 -2.37 29.10
N ALA A 128 10.81 -1.68 28.20
CA ALA A 128 11.87 -0.74 28.55
C ALA A 128 11.33 0.44 29.38
N LEU A 129 10.15 0.98 29.04
CA LEU A 129 9.48 2.03 29.81
C LEU A 129 9.04 1.52 31.19
N ALA A 130 8.44 0.33 31.27
CA ALA A 130 8.05 -0.30 32.54
C ALA A 130 9.25 -0.49 33.48
N LEU A 131 10.40 -0.90 32.94
CA LEU A 131 11.67 -1.10 33.67
C LEU A 131 12.40 0.20 34.04
N SER A 132 12.07 1.31 33.38
CA SER A 132 12.75 2.60 33.59
C SER A 132 12.33 3.32 34.87
N ASP A 133 13.07 4.37 35.23
CA ASP A 133 12.68 5.35 36.26
C ASP A 133 11.73 6.45 35.73
N ILE A 134 11.29 6.39 34.47
CA ILE A 134 10.40 7.38 33.84
C ILE A 134 8.95 7.15 34.33
N PRO A 135 8.16 8.21 34.62
CA PRO A 135 6.79 8.09 35.14
C PRO A 135 5.85 7.60 34.04
N PHE A 136 5.77 6.29 33.92
CA PHE A 136 4.94 5.57 32.96
C PHE A 136 4.22 4.46 33.72
N GLU A 137 2.92 4.67 33.99
CA GLU A 137 2.17 3.84 34.94
C GLU A 137 1.56 2.60 34.32
N LYS A 138 1.19 2.67 33.03
CA LYS A 138 0.52 1.59 32.32
C LYS A 138 1.41 0.99 31.26
N THR A 139 1.77 -0.27 31.43
CA THR A 139 2.53 -1.04 30.44
C THR A 139 1.72 -1.27 29.17
N VAL A 140 2.40 -1.18 28.02
CA VAL A 140 1.82 -1.44 26.69
C VAL A 140 2.48 -2.66 26.07
N ALA A 141 1.70 -3.45 25.34
CA ALA A 141 2.19 -4.46 24.43
C ALA A 141 1.35 -4.47 23.15
N ALA A 142 1.84 -5.14 22.11
CA ALA A 142 1.14 -5.28 20.84
C ALA A 142 1.22 -6.70 20.30
N VAL A 143 0.25 -7.05 19.48
CA VAL A 143 0.24 -8.28 18.68
C VAL A 143 -0.35 -7.98 17.31
N ARG A 144 -0.03 -8.85 16.35
CA ARG A 144 -0.61 -8.88 15.01
C ARG A 144 -1.56 -10.06 14.91
N VAL A 145 -2.73 -9.86 14.33
CA VAL A 145 -3.73 -10.90 14.07
C VAL A 145 -3.95 -11.06 12.58
N GLY A 146 -3.88 -12.29 12.11
CA GLY A 146 -4.33 -12.67 10.76
C GLY A 146 -5.30 -13.84 10.80
N ARG A 147 -5.54 -14.46 9.65
CA ARG A 147 -6.37 -15.66 9.51
C ARG A 147 -5.59 -16.81 8.89
N ASP A 148 -5.91 -18.03 9.30
CA ASP A 148 -5.53 -19.23 8.55
C ASP A 148 -6.52 -19.51 7.40
N GLU A 149 -6.23 -20.52 6.59
CA GLU A 149 -7.10 -20.95 5.48
C GLU A 149 -8.51 -21.40 5.94
N ALA A 150 -8.64 -21.82 7.20
CA ALA A 150 -9.91 -22.20 7.80
C ALA A 150 -10.69 -20.99 8.37
N GLY A 151 -10.11 -19.79 8.33
CA GLY A 151 -10.70 -18.55 8.82
C GLY A 151 -10.50 -18.29 10.31
N ASN A 152 -9.71 -19.12 11.03
CA ASN A 152 -9.43 -18.92 12.45
C ASN A 152 -8.42 -17.80 12.66
N TYR A 153 -8.54 -17.07 13.77
CA TYR A 153 -7.57 -16.04 14.12
C TYR A 153 -6.22 -16.63 14.55
N VAL A 154 -5.14 -16.04 14.05
CA VAL A 154 -3.76 -16.44 14.35
C VAL A 154 -2.96 -15.24 14.87
N ILE A 155 -2.20 -15.44 15.96
CA ILE A 155 -1.32 -14.42 16.54
C ILE A 155 0.05 -14.45 15.87
N ASN A 156 0.55 -13.27 15.50
CA ASN A 156 1.83 -13.01 14.86
C ASN A 156 2.10 -14.04 13.74
N PRO A 157 1.20 -14.13 12.75
CA PRO A 157 1.39 -14.97 11.57
C PRO A 157 2.59 -14.50 10.76
N ARG A 158 3.19 -15.40 9.96
CA ARG A 158 4.21 -14.99 8.99
C ARG A 158 3.57 -14.27 7.80
N LEU A 159 4.37 -13.54 7.03
CA LEU A 159 3.93 -12.79 5.84
C LEU A 159 3.01 -13.62 4.91
N PRO A 160 3.42 -14.82 4.45
CA PRO A 160 2.56 -15.62 3.57
C PRO A 160 1.24 -16.05 4.19
N ASP A 161 1.21 -16.28 5.51
CA ASP A 161 0.03 -16.81 6.21
C ASP A 161 -1.09 -15.77 6.26
N TYR A 162 -0.78 -14.51 6.62
CA TYR A 162 -1.81 -13.47 6.64
C TYR A 162 -2.13 -12.92 5.25
N GLU A 163 -1.21 -12.98 4.29
CA GLU A 163 -1.49 -12.71 2.87
C GLU A 163 -2.50 -13.71 2.30
N ALA A 164 -2.38 -14.99 2.67
CA ALA A 164 -3.34 -16.03 2.31
C ALA A 164 -4.68 -15.80 3.02
N GLY A 165 -4.65 -15.53 4.33
CA GLY A 165 -5.85 -15.28 5.16
C GLY A 165 -6.60 -13.98 4.84
N GLY A 166 -5.99 -13.06 4.08
CA GLY A 166 -6.62 -11.84 3.62
C GLY A 166 -6.97 -10.84 4.73
N MET A 167 -6.32 -10.93 5.90
CA MET A 167 -6.55 -10.05 7.04
C MET A 167 -5.27 -9.86 7.85
N GLU A 168 -4.99 -8.62 8.22
CA GLU A 168 -3.81 -8.24 8.98
C GLU A 168 -4.18 -7.05 9.89
N ILE A 169 -4.37 -7.31 11.18
CA ILE A 169 -4.75 -6.30 12.18
C ILE A 169 -3.70 -6.27 13.29
N VAL A 170 -2.98 -5.16 13.41
CA VAL A 170 -2.11 -4.87 14.54
C VAL A 170 -2.91 -4.14 15.61
N VAL A 171 -2.78 -4.63 16.85
CA VAL A 171 -3.43 -4.03 18.02
C VAL A 171 -2.36 -3.80 19.07
N ALA A 172 -2.33 -2.61 19.65
CA ALA A 172 -1.56 -2.29 20.83
C ALA A 172 -2.48 -1.83 21.95
N GLY A 173 -2.17 -2.23 23.18
CA GLY A 173 -3.01 -1.96 24.32
C GLY A 173 -2.29 -2.15 25.66
N THR A 174 -3.00 -1.74 26.70
CA THR A 174 -2.67 -2.01 28.11
C THR A 174 -3.40 -3.26 28.59
N GLY A 175 -3.20 -3.63 29.86
CA GLY A 175 -3.97 -4.70 30.49
C GLY A 175 -5.49 -4.45 30.49
N ASP A 176 -5.91 -3.18 30.43
CA ASP A 176 -7.31 -2.81 30.63
C ASP A 176 -8.00 -2.32 29.35
N ALA A 177 -7.23 -1.78 28.40
CA ALA A 177 -7.79 -1.10 27.23
C ALA A 177 -6.93 -1.27 25.98
N VAL A 178 -7.59 -1.34 24.82
CA VAL A 178 -6.96 -1.12 23.52
C VAL A 178 -6.59 0.36 23.42
N MET A 179 -5.40 0.65 22.89
CA MET A 179 -4.89 2.01 22.73
C MET A 179 -4.75 2.38 21.26
N MET A 180 -4.42 1.41 20.41
CA MET A 180 -4.16 1.64 19.00
C MET A 180 -4.54 0.40 18.20
N VAL A 181 -5.15 0.62 17.04
CA VAL A 181 -5.39 -0.40 16.01
C VAL A 181 -4.90 0.13 14.67
N GLU A 182 -4.29 -0.73 13.88
CA GLU A 182 -3.92 -0.47 12.48
C GLU A 182 -4.00 -1.76 11.70
N GLY A 183 -4.66 -1.75 10.55
CA GLY A 183 -4.77 -2.98 9.78
C GLY A 183 -5.41 -2.83 8.41
N SER A 184 -5.41 -3.94 7.68
CA SER A 184 -6.05 -4.10 6.39
C SER A 184 -6.76 -5.45 6.27
N GLY A 185 -7.72 -5.49 5.35
CA GLY A 185 -8.45 -6.71 5.02
C GLY A 185 -8.79 -6.77 3.54
N ARG A 186 -9.00 -7.98 3.01
CA ARG A 186 -9.61 -8.20 1.70
C ARG A 186 -11.12 -8.19 1.85
N GLU A 187 -11.66 -7.01 2.18
CA GLU A 187 -13.10 -6.79 2.36
C GLU A 187 -13.68 -7.62 3.52
N ILE A 188 -13.03 -7.55 4.68
CA ILE A 188 -13.49 -8.27 5.89
C ILE A 188 -14.73 -7.61 6.50
N SER A 189 -15.55 -8.38 7.20
CA SER A 189 -16.73 -7.82 7.87
C SER A 189 -16.36 -6.99 9.12
N GLU A 190 -17.26 -6.13 9.56
CA GLU A 190 -17.11 -5.40 10.82
C GLU A 190 -16.97 -6.35 12.03
N GLU A 191 -17.67 -7.48 12.03
CA GLU A 191 -17.60 -8.52 13.07
C GLU A 191 -16.24 -9.22 13.09
N ASP A 192 -15.72 -9.54 11.90
CA ASP A 192 -14.41 -10.15 11.76
C ASP A 192 -13.29 -9.27 12.33
N PHE A 193 -13.40 -7.96 12.09
CA PHE A 193 -12.49 -6.97 12.64
C PHE A 193 -12.60 -6.89 14.17
N LEU A 194 -13.81 -6.77 14.72
CA LEU A 194 -14.02 -6.69 16.17
C LEU A 194 -13.52 -7.95 16.88
N GLY A 195 -13.80 -9.14 16.33
CA GLY A 195 -13.31 -10.41 16.86
C GLY A 195 -11.77 -10.50 16.85
N ALA A 196 -11.12 -9.93 15.83
CA ALA A 196 -9.66 -9.85 15.79
C ALA A 196 -9.10 -8.93 16.88
N VAL A 197 -9.77 -7.80 17.16
CA VAL A 197 -9.37 -6.86 18.22
C VAL A 197 -9.52 -7.49 19.61
N GLU A 198 -10.64 -8.17 19.87
CA GLU A 198 -10.87 -8.89 21.13
C GLU A 198 -9.83 -10.00 21.34
N PHE A 199 -9.61 -10.82 20.30
CA PHE A 199 -8.61 -11.88 20.32
C PHE A 199 -7.20 -11.33 20.58
N ALA A 200 -6.84 -10.22 19.95
CA ALA A 200 -5.57 -9.55 20.18
C ALA A 200 -5.42 -9.07 21.63
N HIS A 201 -6.45 -8.41 22.18
CA HIS A 201 -6.40 -7.82 23.51
C HIS A 201 -6.19 -8.88 24.61
N ASP A 202 -6.81 -10.05 24.47
CA ASP A 202 -6.62 -11.16 25.41
C ASP A 202 -5.18 -11.70 25.41
N HIS A 203 -4.49 -11.64 24.28
CA HIS A 203 -3.06 -11.96 24.22
C HIS A 203 -2.19 -10.83 24.78
N ILE A 204 -2.52 -9.57 24.49
CA ILE A 204 -1.83 -8.38 25.02
C ILE A 204 -1.83 -8.38 26.55
N LYS A 205 -2.97 -8.68 27.19
CA LYS A 205 -3.09 -8.80 28.65
C LYS A 205 -2.04 -9.73 29.26
N ARG A 206 -1.77 -10.86 28.60
CA ARG A 206 -0.77 -11.85 29.07
C ARG A 206 0.65 -11.32 28.95
N ILE A 207 0.95 -10.57 27.88
CA ILE A 207 2.28 -9.95 27.67
C ILE A 207 2.50 -8.86 28.71
N VAL A 208 1.52 -7.97 28.88
CA VAL A 208 1.56 -6.89 29.88
C VAL A 208 1.80 -7.46 31.27
N ALA A 209 1.07 -8.50 31.67
CA ALA A 209 1.27 -9.16 32.96
C ALA A 209 2.70 -9.71 33.15
N ALA A 210 3.29 -10.30 32.10
CA ALA A 210 4.67 -10.80 32.15
C ALA A 210 5.70 -9.66 32.25
N ILE A 211 5.49 -8.56 31.52
CA ILE A 211 6.33 -7.36 31.62
C ILE A 211 6.25 -6.76 33.02
N ASP A 212 5.05 -6.62 33.57
CA ASP A 212 4.84 -6.06 34.91
C ASP A 212 5.48 -6.94 36.00
N GLU A 213 5.42 -8.27 35.84
CA GLU A 213 6.12 -9.19 36.74
C GLU A 213 7.65 -9.00 36.67
N LEU A 214 8.20 -8.83 35.47
CA LEU A 214 9.62 -8.51 35.29
C LEU A 214 9.99 -7.15 35.89
N ALA A 215 9.17 -6.13 35.67
CA ALA A 215 9.38 -4.79 36.22
C ALA A 215 9.34 -4.78 37.75
N LYS A 216 8.51 -5.61 38.40
CA LYS A 216 8.53 -5.79 39.85
C LYS A 216 9.85 -6.37 40.38
N LYS A 217 10.52 -7.21 39.58
CA LYS A 217 11.78 -7.88 39.98
C LYS A 217 13.03 -7.06 39.65
N ALA A 218 13.02 -6.34 38.53
CA ALA A 218 14.22 -5.72 37.94
C ALA A 218 14.04 -4.25 37.54
N GLY A 219 12.84 -3.68 37.71
CA GLY A 219 12.56 -2.29 37.36
C GLY A 219 13.16 -1.29 38.34
N LYS A 220 13.46 -0.09 37.84
CA LYS A 220 13.91 1.03 38.66
C LYS A 220 12.74 1.70 39.37
N ALA A 221 13.01 2.31 40.53
CA ALA A 221 12.03 3.16 41.19
C ALA A 221 11.67 4.36 40.29
N LYS A 222 10.37 4.65 40.16
CA LYS A 222 9.90 5.77 39.36
C LYS A 222 10.37 7.08 39.98
N ARG A 223 11.03 7.92 39.18
CA ARG A 223 11.51 9.25 39.57
C ARG A 223 10.31 10.20 39.63
N ALA A 224 10.30 11.07 40.64
CA ALA A 224 9.34 12.17 40.70
C ALA A 224 9.74 13.24 39.67
N TYR A 225 8.79 13.72 38.88
CA TYR A 225 8.99 14.82 37.95
C TYR A 225 8.05 15.98 38.30
N PRO A 226 8.53 17.24 38.22
CA PRO A 226 7.65 18.39 38.37
C PRO A 226 6.69 18.41 37.18
N LEU A 227 5.40 18.21 37.44
CA LEU A 227 4.35 18.39 36.45
C LEU A 227 4.04 19.89 36.34
N LEU A 228 3.94 20.39 35.12
CA LEU A 228 3.56 21.76 34.87
C LEU A 228 2.05 21.94 35.16
N GLN A 229 1.73 22.39 36.37
CA GLN A 229 0.36 22.69 36.82
C GLN A 229 -0.01 24.15 36.55
N VAL A 230 -1.27 24.38 36.18
CA VAL A 230 -1.80 25.73 35.97
C VAL A 230 -2.11 26.42 37.30
N ASN A 231 -1.90 27.73 37.37
CA ASN A 231 -2.28 28.54 38.53
C ASN A 231 -3.81 28.51 38.74
N SER A 232 -4.25 28.15 39.94
CA SER A 232 -5.67 27.97 40.26
C SER A 232 -6.49 29.26 40.17
N ASP A 233 -5.93 30.38 40.63
CA ASP A 233 -6.63 31.66 40.72
C ASP A 233 -6.78 32.28 39.33
N LEU A 234 -5.73 32.16 38.51
CA LEU A 234 -5.79 32.50 37.10
C LEU A 234 -6.85 31.63 36.39
N GLY A 235 -6.85 30.32 36.66
CA GLY A 235 -7.84 29.37 36.15
C GLY A 235 -9.28 29.81 36.43
N GLN A 236 -9.60 30.10 37.69
CA GLN A 236 -10.94 30.54 38.10
C GLN A 236 -11.33 31.87 37.43
N TRP A 237 -10.40 32.82 37.37
CA TRP A 237 -10.66 34.13 36.79
C TRP A 237 -10.89 34.07 35.28
N VAL A 238 -10.03 33.36 34.53
CA VAL A 238 -10.17 33.18 33.07
C VAL A 238 -11.50 32.49 32.76
N ARG A 239 -11.83 31.42 33.50
CA ARG A 239 -13.10 30.69 33.33
C ARG A 239 -14.31 31.59 33.48
N LYS A 240 -14.32 32.42 34.52
CA LYS A 240 -15.42 33.36 34.76
C LYS A 240 -15.51 34.44 33.67
N THR A 241 -14.36 34.92 33.20
CA THR A 241 -14.28 36.09 32.30
C THR A 241 -14.56 35.74 30.84
N PHE A 242 -14.12 34.57 30.39
CA PHE A 242 -14.12 34.18 28.98
C PHE A 242 -15.12 33.07 28.62
N ALA A 243 -15.91 32.56 29.57
CA ALA A 243 -16.88 31.48 29.30
C ALA A 243 -17.81 31.80 28.12
N SER A 244 -18.39 33.01 28.09
CA SER A 244 -19.29 33.42 27.01
C SER A 244 -18.57 33.58 25.67
N ASP A 245 -17.34 34.08 25.66
CA ASP A 245 -16.55 34.24 24.43
C ASP A 245 -16.20 32.88 23.84
N ILE A 246 -15.75 31.94 24.68
CA ILE A 246 -15.42 30.57 24.24
C ILE A 246 -16.67 29.86 23.72
N SER A 247 -17.78 29.93 24.44
CA SER A 247 -19.05 29.34 24.02
C SER A 247 -19.53 29.90 22.67
N SER A 248 -19.35 31.21 22.44
CA SER A 248 -19.69 31.85 21.17
C SER A 248 -18.73 31.46 20.04
N ALA A 249 -17.42 31.44 20.31
CA ALA A 249 -16.39 31.05 19.34
C ALA A 249 -16.53 29.58 18.91
N MET A 250 -16.82 28.67 19.84
CA MET A 250 -17.07 27.24 19.56
C MET A 250 -18.26 27.00 18.61
N ARG A 251 -19.22 27.93 18.54
CA ARG A 251 -20.41 27.87 17.68
C ARG A 251 -20.23 28.59 16.34
N VAL A 252 -19.02 29.07 16.03
CA VAL A 252 -18.70 29.60 14.70
C VAL A 252 -18.47 28.44 13.73
N VAL A 253 -19.25 28.40 12.66
CA VAL A 253 -19.30 27.27 11.71
C VAL A 253 -18.05 27.21 10.82
N GLU A 254 -17.65 28.34 10.22
CA GLU A 254 -16.52 28.41 9.29
C GLU A 254 -15.19 28.37 10.06
N LYS A 255 -14.27 27.49 9.66
CA LYS A 255 -12.99 27.25 10.37
C LYS A 255 -12.14 28.51 10.52
N GLY A 256 -11.97 29.31 9.46
CA GLY A 256 -11.16 30.54 9.48
C GLY A 256 -11.73 31.56 10.46
N ALA A 257 -13.02 31.88 10.34
CA ALA A 257 -13.72 32.79 11.25
C ALA A 257 -13.73 32.29 12.69
N ARG A 258 -13.78 30.96 12.90
CA ARG A 258 -13.64 30.36 14.24
C ARG A 258 -12.23 30.53 14.79
N SER A 259 -11.20 30.32 13.96
CA SER A 259 -9.81 30.59 14.33
C SER A 259 -9.64 32.06 14.74
N ASP A 260 -10.12 32.99 13.91
CA ASP A 260 -10.08 34.43 14.21
C ASP A 260 -10.81 34.77 15.52
N ALA A 261 -11.91 34.08 15.83
CA ALA A 261 -12.64 34.26 17.08
C ALA A 261 -11.83 33.78 18.30
N PHE A 262 -11.12 32.64 18.18
CA PHE A 262 -10.22 32.17 19.22
C PHE A 262 -8.96 33.02 19.35
N ASP A 263 -8.41 33.53 18.25
CA ASP A 263 -7.22 34.40 18.26
C ASP A 263 -7.48 35.73 18.98
N ARG A 264 -8.74 36.18 19.06
CA ARG A 264 -9.16 37.32 19.90
C ARG A 264 -9.18 36.99 21.39
N ILE A 265 -9.27 35.72 21.76
CA ILE A 265 -9.21 35.24 23.15
C ILE A 265 -7.73 35.00 23.48
N ASN A 266 -6.99 36.10 23.63
CA ASN A 266 -5.56 36.10 23.85
C ASN A 266 -5.17 36.84 25.14
N ARG A 267 -3.87 36.81 25.47
CA ARG A 267 -3.34 37.42 26.70
C ARG A 267 -3.53 38.92 26.74
N ASP A 268 -3.42 39.64 25.62
CA ASP A 268 -3.58 41.08 25.60
C ASP A 268 -5.02 41.48 25.98
N GLU A 269 -6.01 40.76 25.47
CA GLU A 269 -7.41 40.94 25.85
C GLU A 269 -7.64 40.56 27.32
N ALA A 270 -7.00 39.48 27.81
CA ALA A 270 -7.06 39.10 29.22
C ALA A 270 -6.48 40.19 30.13
N ILE A 271 -5.34 40.76 29.77
CA ILE A 271 -4.70 41.87 30.49
C ILE A 271 -5.60 43.12 30.47
N ALA A 272 -6.24 43.42 29.33
CA ALA A 272 -7.16 44.54 29.20
C ALA A 272 -8.40 44.37 30.09
N ARG A 273 -9.04 43.19 30.08
CA ARG A 273 -10.20 42.88 30.94
C ARG A 273 -9.87 42.80 32.42
N LEU A 274 -8.68 42.31 32.78
CA LEU A 274 -8.21 42.25 34.16
C LEU A 274 -7.89 43.65 34.71
N GLY A 275 -7.37 44.55 33.86
CA GLY A 275 -6.95 45.88 34.25
C GLY A 275 -5.92 45.84 35.38
N ASN A 276 -6.20 46.54 36.48
CA ASN A 276 -5.38 46.59 37.69
C ASN A 276 -6.02 45.84 38.87
N SER A 277 -7.05 45.02 38.62
CA SER A 277 -7.81 44.36 39.69
C SER A 277 -7.01 43.30 40.45
N SER A 278 -5.97 42.72 39.85
CA SER A 278 -5.03 41.82 40.53
C SER A 278 -3.62 41.92 39.91
N PRO A 279 -2.65 42.54 40.59
CA PRO A 279 -1.26 42.60 40.13
C PRO A 279 -0.61 41.21 39.95
N GLU A 280 -0.99 40.24 40.78
CA GLU A 280 -0.45 38.88 40.75
C GLU A 280 -0.88 38.12 39.50
N LEU A 281 -2.18 38.14 39.17
CA LEU A 281 -2.68 37.53 37.94
C LEU A 281 -2.16 38.25 36.70
N ARG A 282 -2.01 39.57 36.79
CA ARG A 282 -1.46 40.38 35.70
C ARG A 282 -0.02 39.97 35.39
N ALA A 283 0.81 39.76 36.41
CA ALA A 283 2.18 39.29 36.23
C ALA A 283 2.26 37.93 35.54
N LEU A 284 1.32 37.02 35.84
CA LEU A 284 1.24 35.71 35.16
C LEU A 284 0.85 35.84 33.69
N LEU A 285 -0.05 36.76 33.34
CA LEU A 285 -0.47 37.02 31.96
C LEU A 285 0.60 37.77 31.14
N GLU A 286 1.33 38.67 31.78
CA GLU A 286 2.41 39.46 31.15
C GLU A 286 3.69 38.64 30.91
N ASP A 287 3.88 37.50 31.61
CA ASP A 287 5.00 36.61 31.35
C ASP A 287 4.77 35.82 30.04
N PRO A 288 5.52 36.11 28.95
CA PRO A 288 5.37 35.38 27.68
C PRO A 288 5.68 33.89 27.84
N LYS A 289 6.48 33.50 28.84
CA LYS A 289 6.88 32.10 29.06
C LYS A 289 5.87 31.30 29.87
N ASN A 290 4.88 31.93 30.49
CA ASN A 290 3.86 31.22 31.26
C ASN A 290 2.75 30.69 30.32
N PRO A 291 2.58 29.37 30.16
CA PRO A 291 1.60 28.79 29.24
C PRO A 291 0.20 28.61 29.85
N ASP A 292 -0.02 29.06 31.08
CA ASP A 292 -1.24 28.76 31.84
C ASP A 292 -2.50 29.27 31.14
N PHE A 293 -2.46 30.48 30.58
CA PHE A 293 -3.62 31.07 29.91
C PHE A 293 -4.09 30.20 28.74
N GLU A 294 -3.18 29.82 27.83
CA GLU A 294 -3.49 28.98 26.67
C GLU A 294 -3.98 27.60 27.08
N LYS A 295 -3.38 27.02 28.13
CA LYS A 295 -3.83 25.74 28.68
C LYS A 295 -5.25 25.83 29.24
N ILE A 296 -5.58 26.89 29.99
CA ILE A 296 -6.92 27.10 30.55
C ILE A 296 -7.93 27.29 29.43
N VAL A 297 -7.63 28.12 28.43
CA VAL A 297 -8.49 28.34 27.26
C VAL A 297 -8.74 27.02 26.52
N LYS A 298 -7.70 26.22 26.28
CA LYS A 298 -7.83 24.90 25.65
C LYS A 298 -8.70 23.94 26.47
N ALA A 299 -8.53 23.90 27.78
CA ALA A 299 -9.37 23.07 28.66
C ALA A 299 -10.85 23.52 28.62
N MET A 300 -11.10 24.82 28.57
CA MET A 300 -12.47 25.35 28.40
C MET A 300 -13.07 25.00 27.04
N GLN A 301 -12.27 24.99 25.95
CA GLN A 301 -12.74 24.53 24.64
C GLN A 301 -13.14 23.05 24.66
N GLU A 302 -12.37 22.20 25.35
CA GLU A 302 -12.66 20.77 25.52
C GLU A 302 -13.97 20.55 26.30
N GLU A 303 -14.15 21.25 27.42
CA GLU A 303 -15.37 21.20 28.23
C GLU A 303 -16.62 21.68 27.47
N GLU A 304 -16.47 22.76 26.70
CA GLU A 304 -17.56 23.30 25.88
C GLU A 304 -17.91 22.34 24.74
N LEU A 305 -16.91 21.76 24.06
CA LEU A 305 -17.14 20.75 23.02
C LEU A 305 -17.92 19.55 23.57
N ARG A 306 -17.52 19.05 24.75
CA ARG A 306 -18.21 17.95 25.42
C ARG A 306 -19.66 18.30 25.72
N THR A 307 -19.93 19.51 26.20
CA THR A 307 -21.28 19.98 26.49
C THR A 307 -22.13 20.06 25.21
N MET A 308 -21.61 20.71 24.18
CA MET A 308 -22.30 20.82 22.88
C MET A 308 -22.61 19.44 22.29
N VAL A 309 -21.63 18.55 22.24
CA VAL A 309 -21.77 17.26 21.54
C VAL A 309 -22.54 16.22 22.36
N VAL A 310 -22.37 16.18 23.67
CA VAL A 310 -22.99 15.14 24.53
C VAL A 310 -24.36 15.59 25.06
N ASP A 311 -24.50 16.85 25.49
CA ASP A 311 -25.74 17.34 26.09
C ASP A 311 -26.67 17.95 25.03
N GLU A 312 -26.14 18.84 24.18
CA GLU A 312 -26.94 19.56 23.18
C GLU A 312 -27.13 18.75 21.88
N LYS A 313 -26.34 17.69 21.68
CA LYS A 313 -26.27 16.90 20.44
C LYS A 313 -26.02 17.77 19.20
N LEU A 314 -25.23 18.83 19.39
CA LEU A 314 -24.88 19.80 18.38
C LEU A 314 -23.36 19.86 18.22
N ARG A 315 -22.90 19.90 16.98
CA ARG A 315 -21.46 20.00 16.66
C ARG A 315 -21.04 21.46 16.42
N PRO A 316 -19.74 21.78 16.48
CA PRO A 316 -19.22 23.13 16.22
C PRO A 316 -19.64 23.74 14.87
N ASP A 317 -19.93 22.90 13.87
CA ASP A 317 -20.41 23.32 12.55
C ASP A 317 -21.93 23.20 12.36
N GLY A 318 -22.67 22.95 13.44
CA GLY A 318 -24.14 22.86 13.44
C GLY A 318 -24.69 21.50 12.99
N ARG A 319 -23.85 20.55 12.58
CA ARG A 319 -24.28 19.21 12.18
C ARG A 319 -24.76 18.37 13.36
N LYS A 320 -25.55 17.36 13.05
CA LYS A 320 -25.83 16.25 13.96
C LYS A 320 -24.62 15.31 14.11
N PRO A 321 -24.55 14.50 15.18
CA PRO A 321 -23.47 13.52 15.37
C PRO A 321 -23.24 12.56 14.21
N ASP A 322 -24.30 12.11 13.54
CA ASP A 322 -24.30 11.11 12.47
C ASP A 322 -24.17 11.69 11.05
N GLU A 323 -24.15 13.01 10.92
CA GLU A 323 -24.21 13.71 9.63
C GLU A 323 -22.83 13.89 8.98
N ILE A 324 -22.74 13.64 7.67
CA ILE A 324 -21.54 13.84 6.85
C ILE A 324 -21.55 15.24 6.22
N ARG A 325 -20.39 15.88 6.10
CA ARG A 325 -20.28 17.18 5.40
C ARG A 325 -20.63 17.05 3.93
N GLU A 326 -20.96 18.17 3.29
CA GLU A 326 -21.21 18.22 1.86
C GLU A 326 -20.04 17.63 1.06
N ILE A 327 -20.36 16.78 0.07
CA ILE A 327 -19.37 16.12 -0.79
C ILE A 327 -19.53 16.66 -2.22
N TRP A 328 -18.42 17.08 -2.79
CA TRP A 328 -18.29 17.39 -4.21
C TRP A 328 -17.08 16.67 -4.78
N SER A 329 -17.19 16.12 -5.98
CA SER A 329 -16.06 15.50 -6.66
C SER A 329 -16.13 15.63 -8.16
N LYS A 330 -14.96 15.56 -8.80
CA LYS A 330 -14.80 15.66 -10.25
C LYS A 330 -13.60 14.84 -10.71
N VAL A 331 -13.75 14.10 -11.80
CA VAL A 331 -12.67 13.37 -12.49
C VAL A 331 -12.15 14.14 -13.71
N GLY A 332 -10.98 13.78 -14.24
CA GLY A 332 -10.40 14.41 -15.43
C GLY A 332 -10.10 15.90 -15.23
N TYR A 333 -9.64 16.28 -14.03
CA TYR A 333 -9.45 17.68 -13.65
C TYR A 333 -8.27 18.35 -14.38
N VAL A 334 -7.20 17.61 -14.64
CA VAL A 334 -6.03 18.11 -15.40
C VAL A 334 -5.79 17.30 -16.67
N PRO A 335 -5.32 17.93 -17.76
CA PRO A 335 -5.43 17.33 -19.09
C PRO A 335 -4.39 16.26 -19.44
N ARG A 336 -3.22 16.24 -18.76
CA ARG A 336 -2.06 15.43 -19.20
C ARG A 336 -1.83 14.16 -18.39
N VAL A 337 -2.27 14.12 -17.14
CA VAL A 337 -2.10 12.94 -16.28
C VAL A 337 -2.96 11.78 -16.80
N HIS A 338 -2.62 10.54 -16.44
CA HIS A 338 -3.34 9.38 -16.97
C HIS A 338 -4.75 9.30 -16.38
N GLY A 339 -4.90 9.63 -15.09
CA GLY A 339 -6.19 9.92 -14.47
C GLY A 339 -6.05 10.94 -13.36
N SER A 340 -7.10 11.70 -13.10
CA SER A 340 -7.15 12.66 -11.99
C SER A 340 -8.51 12.76 -11.36
N ALA A 341 -8.53 13.14 -10.09
CA ALA A 341 -9.74 13.54 -9.42
C ALA A 341 -9.49 14.65 -8.40
N VAL A 342 -10.50 15.49 -8.20
CA VAL A 342 -10.63 16.31 -7.00
C VAL A 342 -11.79 15.74 -6.20
N PHE A 343 -11.54 15.50 -4.92
CA PHE A 343 -12.55 15.11 -3.95
C PHE A 343 -12.57 16.14 -2.81
N THR A 344 -13.74 16.69 -2.54
CA THR A 344 -13.99 17.67 -1.49
C THR A 344 -15.05 17.14 -0.56
N ARG A 345 -14.78 17.17 0.75
CA ARG A 345 -15.75 16.89 1.82
C ARG A 345 -15.68 17.98 2.87
N GLY A 346 -16.68 18.88 2.86
CA GLY A 346 -16.62 20.15 3.57
C GLY A 346 -15.33 20.92 3.23
N GLN A 347 -14.61 21.40 4.23
CA GLN A 347 -13.32 22.10 4.07
C GLN A 347 -12.12 21.14 4.04
N THR A 348 -12.28 19.97 3.44
CA THR A 348 -11.19 19.03 3.18
C THR A 348 -11.19 18.67 1.70
N GLN A 349 -10.15 19.09 0.99
CA GLN A 349 -10.05 18.95 -0.46
C GLN A 349 -8.74 18.27 -0.82
N VAL A 350 -8.84 17.27 -1.69
CA VAL A 350 -7.71 16.49 -2.18
C VAL A 350 -7.75 16.41 -3.68
N PHE A 351 -6.67 16.83 -4.32
CA PHE A 351 -6.39 16.49 -5.72
C PHE A 351 -5.56 15.22 -5.75
N THR A 352 -5.97 14.23 -6.54
CA THR A 352 -5.17 13.02 -6.76
C THR A 352 -4.88 12.83 -8.23
N ALA A 353 -3.62 12.57 -8.56
CA ALA A 353 -3.18 12.19 -9.90
C ALA A 353 -2.73 10.72 -9.92
N ALA A 354 -3.23 9.96 -10.88
CA ALA A 354 -2.83 8.60 -11.19
C ALA A 354 -1.90 8.58 -12.40
N THR A 355 -0.79 7.86 -12.28
CA THR A 355 0.20 7.63 -13.35
C THR A 355 0.42 6.12 -13.51
N LEU A 356 0.41 5.66 -14.75
CA LEU A 356 0.63 4.27 -15.15
C LEU A 356 2.03 4.13 -15.74
N GLY A 357 2.80 3.15 -15.28
CA GLY A 357 4.16 2.85 -15.73
C GLY A 357 4.31 1.39 -16.17
N SER A 358 5.47 1.09 -16.75
CA SER A 358 5.89 -0.29 -17.05
C SER A 358 6.11 -1.11 -15.78
N ILE A 359 6.22 -2.43 -15.89
CA ILE A 359 6.48 -3.33 -14.76
C ILE A 359 7.82 -2.97 -14.11
N SER A 360 8.83 -2.62 -14.90
CA SER A 360 10.15 -2.19 -14.41
C SER A 360 10.15 -0.83 -13.68
N ASP A 361 9.06 -0.05 -13.74
CA ASP A 361 8.91 1.16 -12.92
C ASP A 361 8.47 0.84 -11.48
N ALA A 362 8.18 -0.42 -11.14
CA ALA A 362 7.83 -0.83 -9.78
C ALA A 362 8.97 -0.53 -8.81
N GLN A 363 8.61 -0.03 -7.62
CA GLN A 363 9.60 0.34 -6.63
C GLN A 363 10.15 -0.90 -5.93
N ARG A 364 11.46 -1.14 -6.09
CA ARG A 364 12.16 -2.15 -5.29
C ARG A 364 12.25 -1.70 -3.83
N VAL A 365 11.75 -2.52 -2.91
CA VAL A 365 11.79 -2.24 -1.47
C VAL A 365 13.02 -2.93 -0.87
N ASP A 366 13.95 -2.15 -0.33
CA ASP A 366 15.16 -2.65 0.35
C ASP A 366 15.00 -2.47 1.86
N VAL A 367 14.36 -3.45 2.51
CA VAL A 367 14.08 -3.51 3.96
C VAL A 367 14.43 -4.90 4.53
N LEU A 368 14.26 -5.10 5.83
CA LEU A 368 14.54 -6.41 6.46
C LEU A 368 13.62 -7.51 5.93
N LEU A 369 12.33 -7.18 5.84
CA LEU A 369 11.29 -8.03 5.30
C LEU A 369 11.50 -8.37 3.83
N ASP A 370 11.11 -9.57 3.45
CA ASP A 370 11.10 -9.98 2.04
C ASP A 370 9.84 -9.44 1.31
N SER A 371 9.78 -8.12 1.15
CA SER A 371 8.60 -7.42 0.63
C SER A 371 8.55 -7.27 -0.89
N GLY A 372 9.56 -7.78 -1.62
CA GLY A 372 9.61 -7.74 -3.08
C GLY A 372 9.53 -6.34 -3.69
N ASN A 373 8.82 -6.24 -4.82
CA ASN A 373 8.59 -4.99 -5.55
C ASN A 373 7.20 -4.44 -5.25
N LYS A 374 7.14 -3.13 -5.05
CA LYS A 374 5.91 -2.39 -4.81
C LYS A 374 5.33 -1.88 -6.14
N ARG A 375 4.35 -2.62 -6.67
CA ARG A 375 3.63 -2.28 -7.92
C ARG A 375 2.71 -1.08 -7.75
N TYR A 376 2.07 -0.93 -6.59
CA TYR A 376 1.20 0.18 -6.27
C TYR A 376 1.86 1.09 -5.24
N MET A 377 2.10 2.34 -5.61
CA MET A 377 2.72 3.35 -4.77
C MET A 377 1.75 4.49 -4.52
N HIS A 378 1.46 4.77 -3.25
CA HIS A 378 0.68 5.94 -2.85
C HIS A 378 1.55 6.97 -2.15
N TYR A 379 1.59 8.18 -2.70
CA TYR A 379 2.25 9.31 -2.08
C TYR A 379 1.23 10.34 -1.60
N TYR A 380 1.44 10.85 -0.40
CA TYR A 380 0.57 11.82 0.24
C TYR A 380 1.39 13.05 0.63
N ASN A 381 0.93 14.22 0.21
CA ASN A 381 1.61 15.50 0.45
C ASN A 381 0.68 16.47 1.16
N PHE A 382 1.14 17.06 2.27
CA PHE A 382 0.39 17.98 3.11
C PHE A 382 1.04 19.36 3.13
N PRO A 383 0.90 20.15 2.06
CA PRO A 383 1.53 21.46 1.98
C PRO A 383 0.93 22.43 3.03
N PRO A 384 1.71 23.39 3.55
CA PRO A 384 1.26 24.26 4.64
C PRO A 384 0.07 25.16 4.27
N TYR A 385 -0.07 25.52 2.99
CA TYR A 385 -1.22 26.29 2.53
C TYR A 385 -2.55 25.55 2.74
N SER A 386 -2.54 24.21 2.85
CA SER A 386 -3.76 23.42 3.07
C SER A 386 -4.43 23.68 4.43
N VAL A 387 -3.69 24.26 5.36
CA VAL A 387 -4.18 24.71 6.68
C VAL A 387 -4.06 26.21 6.87
N GLY A 388 -3.66 26.97 5.83
CA GLY A 388 -3.46 28.42 5.92
C GLY A 388 -2.18 28.85 6.62
N GLU A 389 -1.21 27.94 6.80
CA GLU A 389 0.05 28.22 7.51
C GLU A 389 1.22 28.47 6.54
N THR A 390 2.34 28.95 7.08
CA THR A 390 3.62 29.08 6.36
C THR A 390 4.69 28.26 7.06
N ARG A 391 5.26 27.26 6.36
CA ARG A 391 6.42 26.48 6.83
C ARG A 391 7.36 26.13 5.67
N PRO A 392 8.66 25.93 5.90
CA PRO A 392 9.58 25.51 4.83
C PRO A 392 9.12 24.19 4.18
N MET A 393 9.11 24.16 2.85
CA MET A 393 8.86 22.93 2.09
C MET A 393 10.06 21.99 2.24
N ARG A 394 9.87 20.86 2.92
CA ARG A 394 10.85 19.78 3.10
C ARG A 394 10.30 18.49 2.50
N GLY A 395 11.09 17.42 2.53
CA GLY A 395 10.59 16.08 2.22
C GLY A 395 9.46 15.65 3.17
N PRO A 396 8.73 14.58 2.81
CA PRO A 396 7.56 14.13 3.56
C PRO A 396 7.93 13.75 4.99
N GLY A 397 7.16 14.25 5.95
CA GLY A 397 7.28 13.91 7.36
C GLY A 397 6.63 12.56 7.70
N ARG A 398 6.79 12.12 8.94
CA ARG A 398 6.25 10.82 9.40
C ARG A 398 4.73 10.71 9.24
N ARG A 399 3.99 11.81 9.46
CA ARG A 399 2.52 11.82 9.32
C ARG A 399 2.08 11.66 7.87
N GLU A 400 2.78 12.31 6.94
CA GLU A 400 2.50 12.21 5.51
C GLU A 400 2.72 10.79 5.01
N ILE A 401 3.84 10.16 5.41
CA ILE A 401 4.13 8.75 5.13
C ILE A 401 3.03 7.84 5.71
N GLY A 402 2.65 8.03 6.98
CA GLY A 402 1.59 7.23 7.61
C GLY A 402 0.21 7.37 6.95
N HIS A 403 -0.17 8.58 6.53
CA HIS A 403 -1.43 8.79 5.83
C HIS A 403 -1.41 8.20 4.40
N GLY A 404 -0.29 8.32 3.69
CA GLY A 404 -0.09 7.68 2.38
C GLY A 404 -0.20 6.16 2.49
N HIS A 405 0.48 5.56 3.47
CA HIS A 405 0.41 4.13 3.72
C HIS A 405 -1.01 3.65 4.06
N LEU A 406 -1.75 4.39 4.89
CA LEU A 406 -3.14 4.05 5.21
C LEU A 406 -4.03 4.08 3.95
N ALA A 407 -3.88 5.09 3.10
CA ALA A 407 -4.61 5.18 1.84
C ALA A 407 -4.21 4.06 0.86
N GLU A 408 -2.93 3.69 0.88
CA GLU A 408 -2.40 2.59 0.09
C GLU A 408 -3.04 1.25 0.47
N ARG A 409 -2.97 0.90 1.75
CA ARG A 409 -3.58 -0.31 2.31
C ARG A 409 -5.08 -0.40 2.01
N ALA A 410 -5.77 0.74 1.97
CA ALA A 410 -7.20 0.78 1.65
C ALA A 410 -7.52 0.38 0.20
N LEU A 411 -6.60 0.62 -0.74
CA LEU A 411 -6.84 0.46 -2.17
C LEU A 411 -6.24 -0.82 -2.74
N VAL A 412 -5.12 -1.29 -2.20
CA VAL A 412 -4.48 -2.55 -2.64
C VAL A 412 -5.48 -3.72 -2.77
N PRO A 413 -6.42 -3.95 -1.83
CA PRO A 413 -7.36 -5.08 -1.92
C PRO A 413 -8.30 -5.06 -3.13
N VAL A 414 -8.52 -3.90 -3.76
CA VAL A 414 -9.43 -3.77 -4.92
C VAL A 414 -8.70 -3.64 -6.25
N LEU A 415 -7.36 -3.61 -6.25
CA LEU A 415 -6.59 -3.50 -7.47
C LEU A 415 -6.70 -4.78 -8.31
N PRO A 416 -6.69 -4.65 -9.66
CA PRO A 416 -6.59 -5.81 -10.53
C PRO A 416 -5.25 -6.52 -10.31
N LYS A 417 -5.22 -7.83 -10.55
CA LYS A 417 -3.99 -8.61 -10.56
C LYS A 417 -3.04 -8.08 -11.64
N GLU A 418 -1.75 -8.32 -11.47
CA GLU A 418 -0.74 -7.91 -12.45
C GLU A 418 -0.95 -8.58 -13.81
N GLU A 419 -1.38 -9.84 -13.81
CA GLU A 419 -1.69 -10.61 -15.03
C GLU A 419 -2.81 -9.98 -15.85
N ASP A 420 -3.82 -9.41 -15.18
CA ASP A 420 -4.98 -8.77 -15.81
C ASP A 420 -4.71 -7.31 -16.19
N PHE A 421 -3.82 -6.65 -15.46
CA PHE A 421 -3.49 -5.24 -15.66
C PHE A 421 -2.01 -4.99 -15.36
N PRO A 422 -1.09 -5.27 -16.29
CA PRO A 422 0.37 -5.33 -16.04
C PRO A 422 1.05 -3.95 -15.92
N TYR A 423 0.41 -3.00 -15.25
CA TYR A 423 0.92 -1.66 -15.03
C TYR A 423 1.41 -1.46 -13.61
N THR A 424 2.50 -0.72 -13.48
CA THR A 424 2.87 -0.07 -12.21
C THR A 424 1.98 1.15 -12.01
N LEU A 425 1.50 1.34 -10.78
CA LEU A 425 0.53 2.37 -10.42
C LEU A 425 1.15 3.34 -9.43
N ARG A 426 1.29 4.60 -9.83
CA ARG A 426 1.75 5.69 -8.94
C ARG A 426 0.64 6.69 -8.74
N LEU A 427 0.23 6.88 -7.49
CA LEU A 427 -0.74 7.89 -7.10
C LEU A 427 -0.08 8.94 -6.23
N VAL A 428 -0.46 10.19 -6.44
CA VAL A 428 -0.04 11.31 -5.60
C VAL A 428 -1.28 12.08 -5.20
N SER A 429 -1.58 12.10 -3.90
CA SER A 429 -2.62 12.91 -3.30
C SER A 429 -2.02 14.20 -2.72
N GLU A 430 -2.38 15.33 -3.33
CA GLU A 430 -2.06 16.67 -2.88
C GLU A 430 -3.22 17.22 -2.05
N ILE A 431 -2.98 17.49 -0.78
CA ILE A 431 -4.02 18.06 0.09
C ILE A 431 -4.09 19.57 -0.16
N LEU A 432 -5.22 20.03 -0.68
CA LEU A 432 -5.46 21.43 -1.02
C LEU A 432 -6.10 22.21 0.12
N GLU A 433 -6.97 21.54 0.89
CA GLU A 433 -7.60 22.07 2.10
C GLU A 433 -7.71 20.94 3.14
N SER A 434 -7.57 21.25 4.42
CA SER A 434 -7.72 20.27 5.50
C SER A 434 -8.46 20.82 6.72
N ASN A 435 -9.63 20.25 6.98
CA ASN A 435 -10.40 20.43 8.21
C ASN A 435 -11.04 19.12 8.69
N GLY A 436 -10.50 17.96 8.31
CA GLY A 436 -10.94 16.66 8.82
C GLY A 436 -10.55 15.50 7.91
N SER A 437 -9.75 14.57 8.44
CA SER A 437 -9.31 13.33 7.79
C SER A 437 -9.06 13.41 6.28
N SER A 438 -8.06 14.21 5.92
CA SER A 438 -7.55 14.28 4.55
C SER A 438 -7.01 12.93 4.05
N SER A 439 -6.60 12.01 4.93
CA SER A 439 -6.23 10.63 4.55
C SER A 439 -7.41 9.85 3.97
N MET A 440 -8.61 9.96 4.54
CA MET A 440 -9.81 9.31 4.01
C MET A 440 -10.32 9.99 2.74
N ALA A 441 -10.15 11.31 2.64
CA ALA A 441 -10.38 12.04 1.40
C ALA A 441 -9.41 11.60 0.29
N SER A 442 -8.14 11.28 0.61
CA SER A 442 -7.18 10.70 -0.32
C SER A 442 -7.59 9.33 -0.83
N VAL A 443 -8.18 8.46 0.01
CA VAL A 443 -8.76 7.18 -0.45
C VAL A 443 -9.84 7.43 -1.49
N CYS A 444 -10.81 8.30 -1.18
CA CYS A 444 -11.90 8.64 -2.10
C CYS A 444 -11.39 9.25 -3.41
N GLY A 445 -10.49 10.23 -3.33
CA GLY A 445 -9.88 10.86 -4.52
C GLY A 445 -9.05 9.88 -5.35
N SER A 446 -8.37 8.94 -4.71
CA SER A 446 -7.58 7.90 -5.38
C SER A 446 -8.45 6.86 -6.07
N THR A 447 -9.56 6.44 -5.46
CA THR A 447 -10.58 5.61 -6.11
C THR A 447 -11.03 6.26 -7.42
N LEU A 448 -11.43 7.53 -7.36
CA LEU A 448 -11.87 8.28 -8.54
C LEU A 448 -10.77 8.42 -9.59
N ALA A 449 -9.53 8.73 -9.18
CA ALA A 449 -8.40 8.90 -10.09
C ALA A 449 -7.97 7.60 -10.78
N LEU A 450 -8.06 6.45 -10.08
CA LEU A 450 -7.82 5.13 -10.67
C LEU A 450 -8.86 4.80 -11.74
N MET A 451 -10.14 5.03 -11.43
CA MET A 451 -11.23 4.81 -12.38
C MET A 451 -11.14 5.74 -13.59
N ASP A 452 -10.78 7.01 -13.37
CA ASP A 452 -10.53 7.98 -14.44
C ASP A 452 -9.32 7.60 -15.31
N ALA A 453 -8.31 6.94 -14.74
CA ALA A 453 -7.17 6.40 -15.48
C ALA A 453 -7.49 5.12 -16.28
N GLY A 454 -8.70 4.57 -16.15
CA GLY A 454 -9.09 3.30 -16.75
C GLY A 454 -8.52 2.07 -16.06
N VAL A 455 -8.09 2.20 -14.80
CA VAL A 455 -7.66 1.03 -14.01
C VAL A 455 -8.91 0.23 -13.62
N PRO A 456 -9.00 -1.07 -13.96
CA PRO A 456 -10.16 -1.90 -13.68
C PRO A 456 -10.18 -2.36 -12.22
N ILE A 457 -10.33 -1.40 -11.28
CA ILE A 457 -10.52 -1.71 -9.86
C ILE A 457 -11.83 -2.46 -9.66
N LYS A 458 -11.86 -3.42 -8.71
CA LYS A 458 -13.01 -4.29 -8.44
C LYS A 458 -14.29 -3.50 -8.18
N GLN A 459 -14.18 -2.43 -7.38
CA GLN A 459 -15.28 -1.53 -7.02
C GLN A 459 -14.76 -0.28 -6.30
N HIS A 460 -15.65 0.68 -6.03
CA HIS A 460 -15.32 1.89 -5.27
C HIS A 460 -14.91 1.59 -3.83
N VAL A 461 -13.83 2.22 -3.40
CA VAL A 461 -13.42 2.29 -1.99
C VAL A 461 -13.69 3.70 -1.48
N ALA A 462 -14.33 3.82 -0.33
CA ALA A 462 -14.50 5.08 0.38
C ALA A 462 -13.96 4.99 1.81
N GLY A 463 -13.53 6.14 2.33
CA GLY A 463 -13.06 6.28 3.70
C GLY A 463 -13.90 7.27 4.51
N VAL A 464 -14.12 6.97 5.79
CA VAL A 464 -14.73 7.87 6.77
C VAL A 464 -13.87 7.96 8.02
N ALA A 465 -13.85 9.15 8.65
CA ALA A 465 -13.28 9.33 9.98
C ALA A 465 -14.38 9.56 10.98
N MET A 466 -14.32 8.83 12.07
CA MET A 466 -15.23 8.81 13.18
C MET A 466 -14.50 9.34 14.41
N GLY A 467 -15.26 9.84 15.38
CA GLY A 467 -14.72 10.19 16.68
C GLY A 467 -15.66 9.82 17.80
N LEU A 468 -15.14 9.93 19.02
CA LEU A 468 -15.91 9.73 20.25
C LEU A 468 -15.69 10.95 21.15
N ILE A 469 -16.79 11.49 21.66
CA ILE A 469 -16.76 12.48 22.73
C ILE A 469 -17.34 11.85 24.00
N LEU A 470 -16.57 11.86 25.09
CA LEU A 470 -16.98 11.39 26.41
C LEU A 470 -17.27 12.57 27.35
N LYS A 471 -18.35 12.47 28.12
CA LYS A 471 -18.65 13.34 29.25
C LYS A 471 -19.18 12.49 30.40
N ASP A 472 -18.33 12.28 31.40
CA ASP A 472 -18.54 11.31 32.48
C ASP A 472 -18.72 9.89 31.89
N GLU A 473 -19.83 9.21 32.21
CA GLU A 473 -20.18 7.90 31.65
C GLU A 473 -20.96 7.98 30.33
N ARG A 474 -21.34 9.19 29.88
CA ARG A 474 -22.11 9.41 28.65
C ARG A 474 -21.19 9.65 27.48
N TYR A 475 -21.62 9.21 26.29
CA TYR A 475 -20.84 9.36 25.08
C TYR A 475 -21.70 9.76 23.87
N THR A 476 -21.02 10.29 22.85
CA THR A 476 -21.57 10.51 21.51
C THR A 476 -20.53 10.08 20.47
N ILE A 477 -20.94 9.24 19.52
CA ILE A 477 -20.13 8.88 18.36
C ILE A 477 -20.37 9.90 17.25
N LEU A 478 -19.28 10.42 16.67
CA LEU A 478 -19.30 11.42 15.62
C LEU A 478 -18.91 10.80 14.28
N THR A 479 -19.66 11.12 13.23
CA THR A 479 -19.38 10.82 11.84
C THR A 479 -18.65 11.99 11.16
N ASP A 480 -17.66 11.69 10.33
CA ASP A 480 -16.92 12.67 9.52
C ASP A 480 -16.40 13.84 10.38
N ILE A 481 -15.51 13.52 11.31
CA ILE A 481 -14.98 14.46 12.29
C ILE A 481 -14.17 15.60 11.68
N GLN A 482 -14.29 16.77 12.29
CA GLN A 482 -13.46 17.94 12.00
C GLN A 482 -12.12 17.87 12.73
N GLY A 483 -11.15 18.70 12.31
CA GLY A 483 -9.86 18.79 13.01
C GLY A 483 -9.96 19.19 14.48
N LEU A 484 -10.95 20.02 14.84
CA LEU A 484 -11.22 20.39 16.23
C LEU A 484 -11.73 19.21 17.06
N GLU A 485 -12.65 18.43 16.49
CA GLU A 485 -13.24 17.25 17.14
C GLU A 485 -12.22 16.12 17.29
N ASP A 486 -11.32 15.96 16.32
CA ASP A 486 -10.15 15.07 16.45
C ASP A 486 -9.21 15.55 17.57
N ALA A 487 -8.84 16.83 17.59
CA ALA A 487 -7.89 17.37 18.55
C ALA A 487 -8.36 17.24 20.02
N LEU A 488 -9.66 17.41 20.25
CA LEU A 488 -10.26 17.46 21.59
C LEU A 488 -11.02 16.18 21.97
N GLY A 489 -11.28 15.28 21.03
CA GLY A 489 -11.98 14.02 21.27
C GLY A 489 -11.12 12.92 21.83
N GLU A 490 -11.77 11.95 22.47
CA GLU A 490 -11.17 10.83 23.20
C GLU A 490 -10.74 9.66 22.30
N MET A 491 -11.33 9.53 21.12
CA MET A 491 -10.99 8.52 20.13
C MET A 491 -11.09 9.12 18.73
N ASP A 492 -10.10 8.81 17.89
CA ASP A 492 -10.19 9.02 16.44
C ASP A 492 -10.06 7.67 15.71
N PHE A 493 -10.99 7.44 14.79
CA PHE A 493 -11.17 6.15 14.17
C PHE A 493 -11.42 6.30 12.68
N LYS A 494 -10.64 5.64 11.84
CA LYS A 494 -10.68 5.75 10.38
C LYS A 494 -10.99 4.39 9.79
N VAL A 495 -11.99 4.32 8.92
CA VAL A 495 -12.38 3.10 8.21
C VAL A 495 -12.45 3.39 6.74
N ALA A 496 -11.77 2.57 5.96
CA ALA A 496 -11.92 2.51 4.52
C ALA A 496 -12.37 1.12 4.09
N GLY A 497 -13.12 1.06 2.99
CA GLY A 497 -13.67 -0.18 2.50
C GLY A 497 -14.59 0.00 1.32
N THR A 498 -15.08 -1.13 0.84
CA THR A 498 -16.08 -1.23 -0.21
C THR A 498 -17.47 -1.39 0.40
N GLN A 499 -18.45 -1.67 -0.44
CA GLN A 499 -19.78 -2.08 0.04
C GLN A 499 -19.77 -3.47 0.68
N ASP A 500 -18.79 -4.31 0.33
CA ASP A 500 -18.70 -5.70 0.76
C ASP A 500 -17.93 -5.86 2.08
N GLY A 501 -17.03 -4.94 2.40
CA GLY A 501 -16.32 -4.97 3.68
C GLY A 501 -15.22 -3.93 3.84
N ILE A 502 -14.46 -4.07 4.92
CA ILE A 502 -13.36 -3.19 5.32
C ILE A 502 -12.10 -3.57 4.55
N THR A 503 -11.44 -2.57 3.98
CA THR A 503 -10.14 -2.73 3.33
C THR A 503 -8.98 -2.20 4.18
N ALA A 504 -9.21 -1.13 4.93
CA ALA A 504 -8.24 -0.61 5.90
C ALA A 504 -8.91 0.04 7.10
N VAL A 505 -8.22 -0.01 8.22
CA VAL A 505 -8.70 0.51 9.50
C VAL A 505 -7.54 1.08 10.32
N GLN A 506 -7.80 2.19 10.99
CA GLN A 506 -6.86 2.81 11.92
C GLN A 506 -7.64 3.41 13.08
N MET A 507 -7.25 3.09 14.30
CA MET A 507 -7.88 3.60 15.52
C MET A 507 -6.80 4.10 16.48
N ASP A 508 -7.02 5.26 17.07
CA ASP A 508 -6.21 5.81 18.15
C ASP A 508 -7.15 6.19 19.30
N ILE A 509 -6.88 5.63 20.48
CA ILE A 509 -7.67 5.83 21.69
C ILE A 509 -6.80 6.59 22.69
N LYS A 510 -7.28 7.75 23.14
CA LYS A 510 -6.51 8.65 24.02
C LYS A 510 -6.82 8.45 25.50
N VAL A 511 -7.92 7.77 25.83
CA VAL A 511 -8.39 7.58 27.21
C VAL A 511 -8.79 6.12 27.47
N ALA A 512 -8.75 5.72 28.74
CA ALA A 512 -9.38 4.48 29.15
C ALA A 512 -10.92 4.64 29.10
N GLY A 513 -11.65 3.58 28.72
CA GLY A 513 -13.12 3.56 28.78
C GLY A 513 -13.85 3.28 27.47
N VAL A 514 -13.14 3.17 26.34
CA VAL A 514 -13.76 2.70 25.09
C VAL A 514 -14.02 1.20 25.19
N THR A 515 -15.29 0.83 25.37
CA THR A 515 -15.72 -0.56 25.47
C THR A 515 -15.88 -1.19 24.08
N THR A 516 -15.87 -2.52 24.02
CA THR A 516 -16.22 -3.28 22.81
C THR A 516 -17.59 -2.88 22.25
N GLN A 517 -18.56 -2.57 23.12
CA GLN A 517 -19.87 -2.12 22.70
C GLN A 517 -19.81 -0.78 21.95
N ILE A 518 -19.05 0.20 22.48
CA ILE A 518 -18.85 1.49 21.82
C ILE A 518 -18.16 1.30 20.46
N MET A 519 -17.15 0.42 20.38
CA MET A 519 -16.50 0.10 19.10
C MET A 519 -17.49 -0.49 18.10
N ARG A 520 -18.36 -1.42 18.52
CA ARG A 520 -19.37 -2.04 17.66
C ARG A 520 -20.37 -1.03 17.11
N GLU A 521 -20.87 -0.12 17.94
CA GLU A 521 -21.73 0.98 17.51
C GLU A 521 -21.02 1.91 16.53
N ALA A 522 -19.75 2.25 16.80
CA ALA A 522 -18.95 3.09 15.92
C ALA A 522 -18.69 2.42 14.56
N MET A 523 -18.46 1.11 14.52
CA MET A 523 -18.32 0.34 13.28
C MET A 523 -19.60 0.37 12.44
N ALA A 524 -20.76 0.20 13.08
CA ALA A 524 -22.04 0.23 12.40
C ALA A 524 -22.31 1.61 11.76
N GLN A 525 -22.12 2.69 12.53
CA GLN A 525 -22.27 4.05 12.04
C GLN A 525 -21.24 4.39 10.94
N ALA A 526 -20.01 3.87 11.06
CA ALA A 526 -18.98 4.02 10.03
C ALA A 526 -19.34 3.31 8.72
N LYS A 527 -19.98 2.14 8.80
CA LYS A 527 -20.44 1.38 7.62
C LYS A 527 -21.50 2.16 6.84
N GLU A 528 -22.53 2.65 7.52
CA GLU A 528 -23.58 3.47 6.89
C GLU A 528 -22.98 4.70 6.20
N SER A 529 -22.05 5.36 6.89
CA SER A 529 -21.34 6.53 6.38
C SER A 529 -20.48 6.21 5.16
N ARG A 530 -19.76 5.09 5.18
CA ARG A 530 -18.94 4.60 4.07
C ARG A 530 -19.80 4.32 2.83
N LEU A 531 -20.94 3.67 3.00
CA LEU A 531 -21.88 3.37 1.91
C LEU A 531 -22.46 4.65 1.29
N PHE A 532 -22.81 5.64 2.12
CA PHE A 532 -23.25 6.96 1.62
C PHE A 532 -22.17 7.63 0.76
N ILE A 533 -20.92 7.63 1.20
CA ILE A 533 -19.80 8.22 0.43
C ILE A 533 -19.59 7.45 -0.87
N ILE A 534 -19.63 6.12 -0.86
CA ILE A 534 -19.54 5.30 -2.08
C ILE A 534 -20.61 5.72 -3.09
N GLN A 535 -21.84 5.98 -2.65
CA GLN A 535 -22.89 6.44 -3.55
C GLN A 535 -22.54 7.79 -4.20
N LYS A 536 -21.94 8.73 -3.45
CA LYS A 536 -21.43 10.00 -4.00
C LYS A 536 -20.28 9.82 -4.99
N LEU A 537 -19.40 8.84 -4.78
CA LEU A 537 -18.35 8.52 -5.76
C LEU A 537 -18.96 7.94 -7.04
N LYS A 538 -19.96 7.05 -6.92
CA LYS A 538 -20.69 6.48 -8.07
C LYS A 538 -21.43 7.55 -8.90
N GLU A 539 -21.96 8.58 -8.25
CA GLU A 539 -22.55 9.75 -8.93
C GLU A 539 -21.51 10.51 -9.79
N THR A 540 -20.22 10.48 -9.42
CA THR A 540 -19.14 11.13 -10.17
C THR A 540 -18.62 10.27 -11.32
N ILE A 541 -18.39 8.98 -11.06
CA ILE A 541 -17.96 8.00 -12.06
C ILE A 541 -18.45 6.61 -11.62
N ALA A 542 -19.36 6.01 -12.39
CA ALA A 542 -20.02 4.76 -12.02
C ALA A 542 -19.14 3.52 -12.28
N THR A 543 -18.32 3.54 -13.33
CA THR A 543 -17.41 2.46 -13.73
C THR A 543 -16.08 3.03 -14.20
N PRO A 544 -14.96 2.29 -14.10
CA PRO A 544 -13.70 2.73 -14.70
C PRO A 544 -13.89 3.08 -16.18
N ARG A 545 -13.08 4.02 -16.69
CA ARG A 545 -13.08 4.31 -18.13
C ARG A 545 -12.71 3.05 -18.91
N GLU A 546 -13.42 2.80 -20.01
CA GLU A 546 -13.15 1.67 -20.89
C GLU A 546 -11.79 1.80 -21.59
N GLU A 547 -11.42 3.02 -21.96
CA GLU A 547 -10.15 3.33 -22.60
C GLU A 547 -9.18 4.01 -21.64
N LEU A 548 -7.92 3.58 -21.68
CA LEU A 548 -6.82 4.28 -21.01
C LEU A 548 -6.60 5.66 -21.64
N SER A 549 -6.06 6.59 -20.85
CA SER A 549 -5.64 7.89 -21.37
C SER A 549 -4.71 7.76 -22.57
N LYS A 550 -4.88 8.63 -23.57
CA LYS A 550 -3.98 8.72 -24.73
C LYS A 550 -2.52 9.02 -24.37
N PHE A 551 -2.28 9.53 -23.15
CA PHE A 551 -0.94 9.80 -22.63
C PHE A 551 -0.39 8.62 -21.82
N ALA A 552 -1.25 7.68 -21.44
CA ALA A 552 -0.82 6.48 -20.77
C ALA A 552 -0.09 5.56 -21.76
N PRO A 553 0.98 4.89 -21.32
CA PRO A 553 1.60 3.89 -22.15
C PRO A 553 0.62 2.73 -22.41
N ARG A 554 0.55 2.28 -23.65
CA ARG A 554 -0.10 1.02 -24.02
C ARG A 554 0.87 -0.13 -23.76
N MET A 555 0.35 -1.18 -23.15
CA MET A 555 1.11 -2.40 -22.90
C MET A 555 0.58 -3.51 -23.80
N MET A 556 1.48 -4.08 -24.59
CA MET A 556 1.23 -5.25 -25.42
C MET A 556 1.92 -6.44 -24.77
N ILE A 557 1.19 -7.52 -24.58
CA ILE A 557 1.71 -8.77 -24.02
C ILE A 557 1.83 -9.78 -25.16
N ILE A 558 3.01 -10.36 -25.32
CA ILE A 558 3.26 -11.45 -26.27
C ILE A 558 3.75 -12.64 -25.47
N GLN A 559 3.16 -13.80 -25.70
CA GLN A 559 3.69 -15.07 -25.19
C GLN A 559 4.64 -15.67 -26.23
N ILE A 560 5.89 -15.87 -25.85
CA ILE A 560 6.88 -16.58 -26.65
C ILE A 560 7.26 -17.90 -25.98
N ASN A 561 7.89 -18.80 -26.73
CA ASN A 561 8.48 -20.00 -26.13
C ASN A 561 9.66 -19.57 -25.23
N PRO A 562 9.73 -20.02 -23.95
CA PRO A 562 10.83 -19.70 -23.04
C PRO A 562 12.23 -19.97 -23.63
N ASP A 563 12.38 -20.99 -24.46
CA ASP A 563 13.65 -21.32 -25.13
C ASP A 563 14.13 -20.21 -26.10
N LYS A 564 13.19 -19.38 -26.58
CA LYS A 564 13.40 -18.29 -27.54
C LYS A 564 13.68 -16.94 -26.89
N ILE A 565 13.62 -16.84 -25.56
CA ILE A 565 13.98 -15.61 -24.83
C ILE A 565 15.41 -15.15 -25.21
N LYS A 566 16.34 -16.11 -25.36
CA LYS A 566 17.73 -15.85 -25.75
C LYS A 566 17.86 -15.20 -27.13
N ASP A 567 16.94 -15.52 -28.04
CA ASP A 567 16.93 -14.98 -29.42
C ASP A 567 16.44 -13.51 -29.42
N VAL A 568 15.51 -13.17 -28.52
CA VAL A 568 15.00 -11.80 -28.35
C VAL A 568 16.01 -10.91 -27.62
N ILE A 569 16.63 -11.40 -26.55
CA ILE A 569 17.66 -10.66 -25.79
C ILE A 569 18.91 -10.50 -26.66
N GLY A 570 19.34 -11.60 -27.30
CA GLY A 570 20.58 -11.68 -28.07
C GLY A 570 21.85 -11.65 -27.19
N PRO A 571 23.04 -11.86 -27.79
CA PRO A 571 24.29 -11.85 -27.06
C PRO A 571 24.52 -10.52 -26.32
N GLY A 572 24.61 -10.57 -24.99
CA GLY A 572 24.82 -9.38 -24.14
C GLY A 572 23.69 -8.35 -24.20
N GLY A 573 22.46 -8.75 -24.58
CA GLY A 573 21.33 -7.83 -24.70
C GLY A 573 21.35 -6.98 -25.98
N LYS A 574 22.20 -7.30 -26.96
CA LYS A 574 22.37 -6.45 -28.15
C LYS A 574 21.11 -6.33 -29.01
N ILE A 575 20.31 -7.40 -29.11
CA ILE A 575 19.11 -7.41 -29.96
C ILE A 575 17.99 -6.61 -29.29
N ILE A 576 17.67 -6.91 -28.04
CA ILE A 576 16.66 -6.17 -27.28
C ILE A 576 16.98 -4.67 -27.19
N ASN A 577 18.24 -4.31 -26.92
CA ASN A 577 18.66 -2.89 -26.90
C ASN A 577 18.53 -2.22 -28.26
N LYS A 578 18.73 -2.96 -29.37
CA LYS A 578 18.51 -2.44 -30.72
C LYS A 578 17.02 -2.20 -30.97
N ILE A 579 16.14 -3.13 -30.59
CA ILE A 579 14.69 -2.95 -30.73
C ILE A 579 14.25 -1.69 -29.97
N ILE A 580 14.66 -1.58 -28.70
CA ILE A 580 14.38 -0.42 -27.85
C ILE A 580 14.90 0.89 -28.48
N ALA A 581 16.12 0.88 -29.04
CA ALA A 581 16.68 2.07 -29.69
C ALA A 581 15.96 2.44 -31.00
N ASP A 582 15.54 1.46 -31.79
CA ASP A 582 14.90 1.65 -33.10
C ASP A 582 13.42 2.03 -32.99
N THR A 583 12.73 1.63 -31.92
CA THR A 583 11.29 1.89 -31.72
C THR A 583 10.98 2.85 -30.57
N GLY A 584 11.91 3.06 -29.63
CA GLY A 584 11.70 3.91 -28.45
C GLY A 584 10.77 3.31 -27.38
N VAL A 585 10.40 2.03 -27.50
CA VAL A 585 9.55 1.33 -26.54
C VAL A 585 10.37 0.81 -25.35
N LYS A 586 9.72 0.49 -24.23
CA LYS A 586 10.31 -0.36 -23.20
C LYS A 586 9.90 -1.82 -23.43
N ILE A 587 10.83 -2.75 -23.21
CA ILE A 587 10.58 -4.18 -23.31
C ILE A 587 11.04 -4.84 -22.02
N ASP A 588 10.11 -5.50 -21.33
CA ASP A 588 10.39 -6.35 -20.17
C ASP A 588 10.09 -7.80 -20.57
N ILE A 589 10.96 -8.76 -20.21
CA ILE A 589 10.81 -10.18 -20.56
C ILE A 589 10.89 -11.00 -19.28
N GLU A 590 9.89 -11.84 -19.05
CA GLU A 590 9.83 -12.78 -17.93
C GLU A 590 10.38 -14.15 -18.33
N ASP A 591 10.85 -14.90 -17.33
CA ASP A 591 11.45 -16.23 -17.51
C ASP A 591 10.45 -17.28 -18.05
N ASP A 592 9.16 -17.02 -17.94
CA ASP A 592 8.08 -17.86 -18.48
C ASP A 592 7.73 -17.55 -19.94
N GLY A 593 8.46 -16.63 -20.58
CA GLY A 593 8.27 -16.26 -21.97
C GLY A 593 7.22 -15.17 -22.20
N ARG A 594 6.69 -14.52 -21.17
CA ARG A 594 5.91 -13.29 -21.35
C ARG A 594 6.82 -12.11 -21.70
N VAL A 595 6.50 -11.42 -22.79
CA VAL A 595 7.18 -10.21 -23.24
C VAL A 595 6.20 -9.04 -23.16
N TYR A 596 6.53 -8.05 -22.33
CA TYR A 596 5.77 -6.82 -22.15
C TYR A 596 6.40 -5.70 -22.96
N ILE A 597 5.68 -5.22 -23.97
CA ILE A 597 6.10 -4.08 -24.80
C ILE A 597 5.27 -2.86 -24.38
N THR A 598 5.95 -1.87 -23.82
CA THR A 598 5.34 -0.64 -23.31
C THR A 598 5.66 0.53 -24.23
N SER A 599 4.64 1.17 -24.81
CA SER A 599 4.80 2.32 -25.72
C SER A 599 3.73 3.39 -25.51
N VAL A 600 4.11 4.66 -25.59
CA VAL A 600 3.15 5.78 -25.65
C VAL A 600 2.58 6.00 -27.05
N ASP A 601 3.23 5.43 -28.08
CA ASP A 601 2.81 5.46 -29.47
C ASP A 601 2.42 4.05 -29.95
N GLY A 602 1.19 3.92 -30.45
CA GLY A 602 0.67 2.64 -30.94
C GLY A 602 1.51 2.05 -32.06
N GLU A 603 1.94 2.88 -33.03
CA GLU A 603 2.70 2.40 -34.19
C GLU A 603 4.08 1.88 -33.79
N ALA A 604 4.75 2.57 -32.86
CA ALA A 604 6.02 2.12 -32.30
C ALA A 604 5.89 0.80 -31.54
N GLY A 605 4.79 0.62 -30.79
CA GLY A 605 4.46 -0.61 -30.08
C GLY A 605 4.25 -1.79 -31.04
N ASP A 606 3.43 -1.58 -32.08
CA ASP A 606 3.14 -2.61 -33.09
C ASP A 606 4.41 -3.02 -33.85
N LYS A 607 5.25 -2.06 -34.22
CA LYS A 607 6.54 -2.35 -34.87
C LYS A 607 7.45 -3.18 -33.97
N ALA A 608 7.52 -2.87 -32.68
CA ALA A 608 8.31 -3.67 -31.74
C ALA A 608 7.74 -5.08 -31.58
N ARG A 609 6.40 -5.21 -31.51
CA ARG A 609 5.70 -6.51 -31.47
C ARG A 609 6.03 -7.36 -32.69
N GLU A 610 5.95 -6.80 -33.89
CA GLU A 610 6.29 -7.50 -35.14
C GLU A 610 7.74 -7.98 -35.15
N ILE A 611 8.68 -7.15 -34.67
CA ILE A 611 10.09 -7.56 -34.59
C ILE A 611 10.26 -8.73 -33.63
N VAL A 612 9.68 -8.67 -32.42
CA VAL A 612 9.74 -9.75 -31.44
C VAL A 612 9.11 -11.02 -31.99
N GLU A 613 7.91 -10.93 -32.56
CA GLU A 613 7.22 -12.08 -33.17
C GLU A 613 8.06 -12.69 -34.30
N SER A 614 8.69 -11.88 -35.15
CA SER A 614 9.54 -12.36 -36.23
C SER A 614 10.78 -13.12 -35.76
N LEU A 615 11.36 -12.70 -34.62
CA LEU A 615 12.51 -13.35 -33.99
C LEU A 615 12.12 -14.70 -33.36
N THR A 616 10.91 -14.77 -32.80
CA THR A 616 10.43 -15.97 -32.11
C THR A 616 9.61 -16.90 -32.98
N LYS A 617 9.28 -16.50 -34.23
CA LYS A 617 8.51 -17.34 -35.14
C LYS A 617 9.30 -18.59 -35.52
N ASP A 618 8.67 -19.74 -35.30
CA ASP A 618 9.21 -21.00 -35.80
C ASP A 618 8.86 -21.21 -37.26
N VAL A 619 9.79 -21.84 -37.97
CA VAL A 619 9.64 -22.11 -39.39
C VAL A 619 8.75 -23.34 -39.51
N VAL A 620 7.53 -23.14 -40.01
CA VAL A 620 6.54 -24.21 -40.10
C VAL A 620 6.63 -24.89 -41.46
N VAL A 621 6.77 -26.21 -41.46
CA VAL A 621 6.74 -27.02 -42.69
C VAL A 621 5.40 -26.81 -43.39
N GLY A 622 5.43 -26.35 -44.64
CA GLY A 622 4.26 -26.07 -45.46
C GLY A 622 3.84 -24.59 -45.51
N GLU A 623 4.41 -23.70 -44.70
CA GLU A 623 4.13 -22.26 -44.78
C GLU A 623 4.99 -21.58 -45.86
N THR A 624 4.51 -20.46 -46.42
CA THR A 624 5.22 -19.68 -47.44
C THR A 624 5.77 -18.40 -46.81
N TYR A 625 7.05 -18.12 -47.06
CA TYR A 625 7.75 -16.94 -46.55
C TYR A 625 8.29 -16.11 -47.72
N LEU A 626 8.29 -14.79 -47.58
CA LEU A 626 9.06 -13.89 -48.43
C LEU A 626 10.48 -13.85 -47.87
N GLY A 627 11.46 -14.30 -48.64
CA GLY A 627 12.84 -14.37 -48.17
C GLY A 627 13.83 -13.76 -49.15
N THR A 628 14.92 -13.23 -48.61
CA THR A 628 15.98 -12.58 -49.40
C THR A 628 17.12 -13.55 -49.66
N VAL A 629 17.60 -13.62 -50.90
CA VAL A 629 18.73 -14.48 -51.27
C VAL A 629 20.01 -13.93 -50.66
N THR A 630 20.61 -14.66 -49.70
CA THR A 630 21.83 -14.23 -49.01
C THR A 630 23.09 -14.73 -49.70
N ARG A 631 23.05 -15.95 -50.27
CA ARG A 631 24.20 -16.57 -50.94
C ARG A 631 23.78 -17.57 -52.01
N LEU A 632 24.51 -17.57 -53.13
CA LEU A 632 24.35 -18.55 -54.20
C LEU A 632 25.44 -19.62 -54.13
N MET A 633 25.07 -20.86 -54.43
CA MET A 633 25.95 -22.01 -54.60
C MET A 633 25.58 -22.73 -55.90
N ASN A 634 26.50 -23.52 -56.46
CA ASN A 634 26.25 -24.24 -57.72
C ASN A 634 25.02 -25.19 -57.68
N PHE A 635 24.60 -25.61 -56.49
CA PHE A 635 23.49 -26.56 -56.28
C PHE A 635 22.21 -25.92 -55.72
N GLY A 636 22.21 -24.62 -55.40
CA GLY A 636 21.04 -23.94 -54.83
C GLY A 636 21.31 -22.53 -54.30
N ALA A 637 20.26 -21.88 -53.84
CA ALA A 637 20.30 -20.55 -53.23
C ALA A 637 19.95 -20.63 -51.74
N PHE A 638 20.76 -20.01 -50.89
CA PHE A 638 20.41 -19.76 -49.49
C PHE A 638 19.53 -18.52 -49.41
N VAL A 639 18.40 -18.67 -48.74
CA VAL A 639 17.37 -17.64 -48.60
C VAL A 639 17.12 -17.43 -47.13
N ALA A 640 17.34 -16.21 -46.65
CA ALA A 640 16.95 -15.82 -45.30
C ALA A 640 15.43 -15.61 -45.29
N ILE A 641 14.72 -16.43 -44.53
CA ILE A 641 13.25 -16.40 -44.43
C ILE A 641 12.76 -15.74 -43.14
N LEU A 642 13.56 -15.80 -42.08
CA LEU A 642 13.35 -15.13 -40.80
C LEU A 642 14.72 -14.68 -40.26
N PRO A 643 14.78 -13.70 -39.35
CA PRO A 643 16.04 -13.25 -38.76
C PRO A 643 16.82 -14.43 -38.14
N GLY A 644 18.05 -14.66 -38.63
CA GLY A 644 18.91 -15.75 -38.16
C GLY A 644 18.55 -17.17 -38.67
N LYS A 645 17.50 -17.32 -39.48
CA LYS A 645 17.10 -18.62 -40.08
C LYS A 645 17.21 -18.57 -41.60
N GLU A 646 18.19 -19.31 -42.13
CA GLU A 646 18.40 -19.50 -43.57
C GLU A 646 17.92 -20.90 -44.00
N GLY A 647 17.20 -20.96 -45.12
CA GLY A 647 16.85 -22.21 -45.78
C GLY A 647 17.48 -22.32 -47.16
N LEU A 648 17.66 -23.56 -47.64
CA LEU A 648 18.23 -23.84 -48.94
C LEU A 648 17.11 -24.11 -49.96
N VAL A 649 17.08 -23.34 -51.04
CA VAL A 649 16.32 -23.69 -52.24
C VAL A 649 17.24 -24.44 -53.19
N HIS A 650 17.03 -25.74 -53.35
CA HIS A 650 17.80 -26.54 -54.31
C HIS A 650 17.50 -26.08 -55.76
N ILE A 651 18.48 -26.18 -56.67
CA ILE A 651 18.35 -25.72 -58.07
C ILE A 651 17.11 -26.29 -58.80
N SER A 652 16.71 -27.52 -58.46
CA SER A 652 15.50 -28.16 -59.02
C SER A 652 14.17 -27.62 -58.49
N GLN A 653 14.20 -26.82 -57.43
CA GLN A 653 13.04 -26.23 -56.75
C GLN A 653 12.96 -24.70 -56.93
N LEU A 654 13.87 -24.11 -57.70
CA LEU A 654 13.97 -22.66 -57.94
C LEU A 654 13.01 -22.15 -59.03
N ALA A 655 12.73 -22.94 -60.06
CA ALA A 655 11.81 -22.55 -61.14
C ALA A 655 10.98 -23.74 -61.66
N PRO A 656 9.86 -23.48 -62.36
CA PRO A 656 9.04 -24.53 -62.97
C PRO A 656 9.78 -25.30 -64.07
N THR A 657 10.62 -24.58 -64.82
CA THR A 657 11.46 -25.08 -65.92
C THR A 657 12.85 -25.49 -65.42
N ARG A 658 13.52 -26.37 -66.16
CA ARG A 658 14.88 -26.83 -65.83
C ARG A 658 15.88 -25.71 -66.12
N ILE A 659 16.68 -25.37 -65.13
CA ILE A 659 17.69 -24.31 -65.15
C ILE A 659 19.05 -24.97 -65.00
N GLU A 660 20.03 -24.57 -65.79
CA GLU A 660 21.39 -25.12 -65.71
C GLU A 660 22.23 -24.44 -64.63
N ARG A 661 21.96 -23.15 -64.35
CA ARG A 661 22.66 -22.37 -63.33
C ARG A 661 21.68 -21.66 -62.41
N VAL A 662 22.07 -21.52 -61.13
CA VAL A 662 21.24 -20.84 -60.12
C VAL A 662 21.14 -19.34 -60.42
N GLU A 663 22.21 -18.76 -60.98
CA GLU A 663 22.28 -17.34 -61.36
C GLU A 663 21.27 -16.93 -62.45
N ASP A 664 20.75 -17.90 -63.21
CA ASP A 664 19.77 -17.65 -64.27
C ASP A 664 18.37 -17.36 -63.70
N ALA A 665 18.12 -17.68 -62.43
CA ALA A 665 16.80 -17.60 -61.80
C ALA A 665 16.70 -16.61 -60.64
N VAL A 666 17.82 -16.33 -59.96
CA VAL A 666 17.90 -15.43 -58.80
C VAL A 666 19.30 -14.82 -58.66
N LYS A 667 19.37 -13.61 -58.12
CA LYS A 667 20.61 -12.92 -57.73
C LYS A 667 20.69 -12.76 -56.22
N ILE A 668 21.90 -12.56 -55.71
CA ILE A 668 22.11 -12.18 -54.31
C ILE A 668 21.41 -10.86 -54.05
N GLY A 669 20.56 -10.81 -53.02
CA GLY A 669 19.72 -9.67 -52.68
C GLY A 669 18.30 -9.72 -53.25
N ASP A 670 17.95 -10.68 -54.10
CA ASP A 670 16.58 -10.81 -54.62
C ASP A 670 15.61 -11.29 -53.53
N GLU A 671 14.43 -10.68 -53.46
CA GLU A 671 13.31 -11.15 -52.63
C GLU A 671 12.46 -12.16 -53.39
N ILE A 672 12.33 -13.38 -52.85
CA ILE A 672 11.60 -14.48 -53.48
C ILE A 672 10.64 -15.15 -52.50
N MET A 673 9.44 -15.50 -52.98
CA MET A 673 8.47 -16.30 -52.21
C MET A 673 8.85 -17.78 -52.24
N VAL A 674 8.99 -18.38 -51.06
CA VAL A 674 9.48 -19.76 -50.88
C VAL A 674 8.64 -20.51 -49.84
N LYS A 675 8.27 -21.75 -50.15
CA LYS A 675 7.53 -22.64 -49.23
C LYS A 675 8.50 -23.58 -48.53
N VAL A 676 8.33 -23.77 -47.22
CA VAL A 676 9.10 -24.78 -46.47
C VAL A 676 8.56 -26.16 -46.81
N VAL A 677 9.42 -27.01 -47.36
CA VAL A 677 9.04 -28.37 -47.76
C VAL A 677 9.32 -29.37 -46.64
N GLU A 678 10.44 -29.20 -45.96
CA GLU A 678 10.93 -30.15 -44.96
C GLU A 678 11.96 -29.46 -44.06
N ILE A 679 12.03 -29.89 -42.81
CA ILE A 679 13.14 -29.62 -41.91
C ILE A 679 13.79 -30.98 -41.62
N ASP A 680 15.06 -31.14 -42.00
CA ASP A 680 15.75 -32.43 -41.86
C ASP A 680 16.12 -32.76 -40.40
N ASP A 681 16.55 -33.99 -40.14
CA ASP A 681 16.96 -34.46 -38.79
C ASP A 681 18.14 -33.69 -38.18
N LYS A 682 18.81 -32.83 -38.96
CA LYS A 682 19.90 -31.94 -38.53
C LYS A 682 19.45 -30.48 -38.38
N GLY A 683 18.15 -30.20 -38.50
CA GLY A 683 17.56 -28.88 -38.38
C GLY A 683 17.74 -27.97 -39.61
N ARG A 684 18.13 -28.51 -40.77
CA ARG A 684 18.31 -27.74 -42.00
C ARG A 684 16.97 -27.58 -42.73
N ILE A 685 16.67 -26.36 -43.13
CA ILE A 685 15.39 -25.97 -43.71
C ILE A 685 15.47 -26.08 -45.23
N ASN A 686 14.66 -26.96 -45.83
CA ASN A 686 14.56 -27.11 -47.28
C ASN A 686 13.38 -26.30 -47.82
N LEU A 687 13.66 -25.43 -48.78
CA LEU A 687 12.73 -24.47 -49.35
C LEU A 687 12.43 -24.79 -50.82
N SER A 688 11.22 -24.47 -51.28
CA SER A 688 10.83 -24.58 -52.68
C SER A 688 10.08 -23.33 -53.17
N ARG A 689 10.62 -22.71 -54.22
CA ARG A 689 9.96 -21.64 -54.97
C ARG A 689 8.96 -22.21 -55.98
N LYS A 690 9.24 -23.40 -56.52
CA LYS A 690 8.36 -24.12 -57.44
C LYS A 690 7.02 -24.49 -56.81
N ALA A 691 7.01 -24.86 -55.53
CA ALA A 691 5.79 -25.19 -54.78
C ALA A 691 4.85 -23.98 -54.58
N VAL A 692 5.37 -22.75 -54.66
CA VAL A 692 4.58 -21.51 -54.62
C VAL A 692 4.09 -21.14 -56.03
N LEU A 693 4.98 -21.22 -57.03
CA LEU A 693 4.66 -20.91 -58.42
C LEU A 693 3.66 -21.89 -59.07
N GLY A 694 3.57 -23.13 -58.55
CA GLY A 694 2.62 -24.15 -59.02
C GLY A 694 1.19 -24.01 -58.50
N GLY A 695 0.92 -23.09 -57.56
CA GLY A 695 -0.41 -22.89 -56.96
C GLY A 695 -1.30 -21.86 -57.66
N ALA A 696 -0.78 -21.13 -58.66
CA ALA A 696 -1.52 -20.07 -59.36
C ALA A 696 -2.18 -20.54 -60.67
N SER A 697 -2.37 -21.84 -60.89
CA SER A 697 -3.00 -22.35 -62.12
C SER A 697 -3.75 -23.68 -61.92
N GLY A 698 -5.10 -23.62 -61.96
CA GLY A 698 -5.93 -24.70 -62.50
C GLY A 698 -6.78 -25.53 -61.52
N ASN A 699 -8.10 -25.36 -61.62
CA ASN A 699 -9.13 -26.30 -61.15
C ASN A 699 -8.96 -27.72 -61.74
N GLY A 700 -9.31 -28.76 -60.97
CA GLY A 700 -9.72 -30.07 -61.51
C GLY A 700 -9.37 -31.27 -60.62
N GLU A 701 -10.38 -31.85 -59.97
CA GLU A 701 -10.33 -33.15 -59.28
C GLU A 701 -9.91 -34.32 -60.19
N SER A 702 -9.22 -35.33 -59.65
CA SER A 702 -9.68 -36.73 -59.65
C SER A 702 -8.69 -37.70 -58.99
N ASP A 703 -9.29 -38.72 -58.38
CA ASP A 703 -8.76 -39.71 -57.44
C ASP A 703 -7.63 -40.62 -57.94
N PHE A 704 -6.77 -41.06 -57.00
CA PHE A 704 -5.92 -42.24 -57.17
C PHE A 704 -6.04 -43.21 -55.98
N ILE A 705 -6.64 -44.37 -56.23
CA ILE A 705 -6.79 -45.51 -55.33
C ILE A 705 -5.47 -46.33 -55.31
N PRO A 706 -4.93 -46.76 -54.15
CA PRO A 706 -3.76 -47.63 -54.11
C PRO A 706 -4.12 -49.11 -54.34
N ARG A 707 -3.38 -49.75 -55.26
CA ARG A 707 -3.44 -51.19 -55.59
C ARG A 707 -2.77 -52.07 -54.52
N ARG A 708 -3.41 -53.19 -54.17
CA ARG A 708 -2.85 -54.30 -53.35
C ARG A 708 -1.86 -55.18 -54.15
N PRO A 709 -0.88 -55.84 -53.49
CA PRO A 709 -0.13 -56.98 -54.05
C PRO A 709 -0.76 -58.36 -53.74
N PRO A 710 -0.32 -59.44 -54.41
CA PRO A 710 -1.06 -60.71 -54.60
C PRO A 710 -0.73 -61.82 -53.56
N PRO A 711 -1.45 -62.97 -53.57
CA PRO A 711 -1.61 -63.85 -52.42
C PRO A 711 -0.59 -65.00 -52.34
N ARG A 712 -0.38 -65.51 -51.12
CA ARG A 712 0.28 -66.79 -50.83
C ARG A 712 -0.75 -67.78 -50.26
N ASP A 713 -0.64 -69.01 -50.76
CA ASP A 713 -1.58 -70.12 -50.57
C ASP A 713 -0.99 -71.22 -49.66
N ARG A 714 -1.87 -72.11 -49.19
CA ARG A 714 -1.71 -73.31 -48.32
C ARG A 714 -1.66 -73.02 -46.82
N GLY A 715 -2.48 -73.60 -45.94
CA GLY A 715 -3.37 -74.77 -45.91
C GLY A 715 -3.36 -75.21 -44.42
N GLY A 716 -4.31 -75.85 -43.77
CA GLY A 716 -5.63 -76.40 -44.02
C GLY A 716 -6.13 -77.00 -42.68
N ALA A 717 -7.36 -77.50 -42.68
CA ALA A 717 -7.99 -78.43 -41.72
C ALA A 717 -8.59 -77.91 -40.39
N GLY A 718 -9.92 -78.13 -40.27
CA GLY A 718 -10.55 -78.59 -39.02
C GLY A 718 -11.57 -77.64 -38.38
N GLY A 719 -12.85 -77.72 -38.76
CA GLY A 719 -13.97 -77.24 -37.92
C GLY A 719 -14.34 -78.24 -36.81
N PRO A 720 -15.57 -78.23 -36.24
CA PRO A 720 -16.51 -77.14 -35.95
C PRO A 720 -16.80 -77.08 -34.41
N THR A 721 -17.41 -76.05 -33.82
CA THR A 721 -18.85 -76.07 -33.45
C THR A 721 -19.28 -74.89 -32.54
N ARG A 722 -20.54 -74.46 -32.76
CA ARG A 722 -21.58 -73.99 -31.82
C ARG A 722 -21.55 -72.58 -31.17
N MET A 723 -22.46 -71.76 -31.72
CA MET A 723 -23.65 -71.17 -31.07
C MET A 723 -23.51 -70.34 -29.77
N ARG A 724 -23.83 -69.03 -29.84
CA ARG A 724 -25.06 -68.36 -29.33
C ARG A 724 -24.84 -66.83 -29.38
N ARG A 725 -25.48 -66.07 -30.28
CA ARG A 725 -26.81 -65.44 -30.22
C ARG A 725 -27.06 -64.48 -29.04
N ARG A 726 -27.35 -63.23 -29.45
CA ARG A 726 -28.34 -62.25 -28.92
C ARG A 726 -27.88 -61.42 -27.71
N ARG A 727 -28.23 -60.13 -27.54
CA ARG A 727 -29.03 -59.14 -28.30
C ARG A 727 -28.87 -57.80 -27.55
N ARG A 728 -28.77 -56.69 -28.29
CA ARG A 728 -29.31 -55.35 -27.93
C ARG A 728 -30.86 -55.37 -27.90
N PRO A 729 -31.63 -54.32 -27.53
CA PRO A 729 -31.26 -52.89 -27.40
C PRO A 729 -31.87 -52.13 -26.18
N GLU A 730 -31.34 -50.96 -25.84
CA GLU A 730 -31.85 -49.61 -26.20
C GLU A 730 -30.68 -48.62 -26.20
#